data_AF-A0A7T1Y159-F1
#
_entry.id   AF-A0A7T1Y159-F1
#
_cell.length_a   1.000
_cell.length_b   1.000
_cell.length_c   1.000
_cell.angle_alpha   90.00
_cell.angle_beta   90.00
_cell.angle_gamma   90.00
#
_symmetry.space_group_name_H-M   'P 1'
#
loop_
_entity.id
_entity.type
_entity.pdbx_description
1 polymer ?
#
loop_
_entity_poly.entity_id
_entity_poly.type
_entity_poly.pdbx_seq_one_letter_code
_entity_poly.pdbx_strand_id
1 'polypeptide(L)'
;MAKKNARRRYPSPAPKVGNVLPAAQLDAFDSAYRGGDYLRALEMAEALVQRYPQAAQAHELHANVLGRLERFADACEAMAQVIDQLATPGAAQRLKLAQYQVLAGQAKQATAALHEILKAESDHLTALVWMSRAYHQLGDNRRALEINDRALALDAYHEETLLWRSRILEQLKRHDDALETLKRLLEINPKHVGVNNHIAALYVKESEYEKAEFHYNKELKLNPSNRKVHSNLLVAAHYNPAYSAVDLYNMTVQWGKQVAMLASARESTLKNPAKKIRVGLLSGGFRVHPVGQMILPALENLPAEQFELIAYSTNQVVDKLTQCFQNVVRRWEVVEGLSAEQLEKTIRSDGIDILIDMNGAGEGSRYDTLTREPAPLIVKWVGSLISTTGLSCFDYLLSDSIETPEGVDELYVEKLIRLPDDYICYHIPEHAPSCNGLPALNNGYITFGCLNNPAKLSPPMLAEWAKLLKEIPDSKLLLRGIQFESARYRDKLTGIFAEHGVAVDRLLMEGPAQHQEFLATYQRIDIALDTWPYSGGLTTCEALMMGVPVVTRVGPTFAGRHSATHLVNAGLSELVTDSWEEFRKRATELAADLPNLAVIRAALRTILTDSPICDGPRFASHLATALRAIWQRHCEGKPPEALTFSKSGAAQFADENVPVKLSVALPSGIFDWQLESPVLAVDNGAVLAARADARELLGSGRVVILSFDPTGKLPTVDHLAQYGEIQHFPSTSLGDGQPVTLYTDDELEAASIKTDSRSSWYQIPTVALDSIEGLPSIDFLALDAGHDNLKILEHATKALANTLIIQARISFQPIHKMQFNLARFLDWMENHGFRLYRFNDMKHISHLPESVPEVKRQATELGSADALLLPSRERLMTLNNENRMKLAFILSEIFGVHDFAYKLVSSVCTDRSLKLLEDKGLLPSFSDQLVKGSDERKSFLGDDDNLFDLLGL
;
A
#
# COMPACT_ATOMS: atom_id res chain seq x y z
N MET A 1 -46.90 -6.22 54.35
CA MET A 1 -46.91 -5.95 55.81
C MET A 1 -45.66 -5.15 56.18
N ALA A 2 -45.86 -4.12 57.02
CA ALA A 2 -44.88 -3.30 57.76
C ALA A 2 -43.83 -2.45 56.99
N LYS A 3 -44.22 -1.20 56.72
CA LYS A 3 -43.33 -0.03 56.55
C LYS A 3 -42.66 0.34 57.89
N LYS A 4 -41.37 0.72 57.88
CA LYS A 4 -40.72 1.47 58.98
C LYS A 4 -40.19 2.80 58.43
N ASN A 5 -40.64 3.89 59.07
CA ASN A 5 -40.32 5.28 58.75
C ASN A 5 -39.04 5.76 59.46
N ALA A 6 -38.20 6.43 58.68
CA ALA A 6 -37.57 7.74 58.89
C ALA A 6 -36.88 8.09 60.24
N ARG A 7 -35.58 8.41 60.14
CA ARG A 7 -35.01 9.68 60.64
C ARG A 7 -34.01 10.25 59.62
N ARG A 8 -34.38 11.39 59.03
CA ARG A 8 -33.54 12.24 58.16
C ARG A 8 -32.35 12.79 58.96
N ARG A 9 -31.12 12.57 58.50
CA ARG A 9 -29.98 13.46 58.77
C ARG A 9 -29.87 14.42 57.57
N TYR A 10 -30.05 15.71 57.81
CA TYR A 10 -29.67 16.73 56.84
C TYR A 10 -28.14 16.72 56.70
N PRO A 11 -27.57 16.69 55.49
CA PRO A 11 -26.18 17.06 55.33
C PRO A 11 -26.06 18.57 55.58
N SER A 12 -25.14 18.96 56.46
CA SER A 12 -24.77 20.35 56.69
C SER A 12 -24.42 21.02 55.36
N PRO A 13 -24.74 22.32 55.15
CA PRO A 13 -24.21 23.04 54.00
C PRO A 13 -22.68 23.03 54.11
N ALA A 14 -22.01 22.61 53.04
CA ALA A 14 -20.56 22.77 52.92
C ALA A 14 -20.21 24.25 53.18
N PRO A 15 -19.09 24.55 53.88
CA PRO A 15 -18.69 25.93 54.12
C PRO A 15 -18.58 26.65 52.78
N LYS A 16 -19.01 27.92 52.72
CA LYS A 16 -18.68 28.81 51.61
C LYS A 16 -17.15 28.92 51.58
N VAL A 17 -16.53 28.05 50.79
CA VAL A 17 -15.09 28.09 50.53
C VAL A 17 -14.85 29.42 49.85
N GLY A 18 -14.09 30.31 50.49
CA GLY A 18 -13.73 31.58 49.85
C GLY A 18 -13.05 31.30 48.51
N ASN A 19 -13.30 32.14 47.51
CA ASN A 19 -12.67 32.07 46.18
C ASN A 19 -11.16 32.38 46.21
N VAL A 20 -10.52 32.29 47.39
CA VAL A 20 -9.11 32.57 47.60
C VAL A 20 -8.39 31.24 47.78
N LEU A 21 -7.44 30.96 46.87
CA LEU A 21 -6.66 29.75 46.91
C LEU A 21 -5.66 29.78 48.08
N PRO A 22 -5.42 28.66 48.78
CA PRO A 22 -4.45 28.61 49.87
C PRO A 22 -3.01 28.85 49.38
N ALA A 23 -2.29 29.78 50.03
CA ALA A 23 -0.91 30.14 49.67
C ALA A 23 0.03 28.93 49.57
N ALA A 24 -0.05 27.99 50.51
CA ALA A 24 0.78 26.78 50.49
C ALA A 24 0.53 25.89 49.26
N GLN A 25 -0.68 25.88 48.69
CA GLN A 25 -0.99 25.13 47.47
C GLN A 25 -0.50 25.86 46.22
N LEU A 26 -0.55 27.20 46.23
CA LEU A 26 0.01 28.06 45.18
C LEU A 26 1.55 27.93 45.14
N ASP A 27 2.22 28.01 46.28
CA ASP A 27 3.68 27.88 46.38
C ASP A 27 4.15 26.51 45.91
N ALA A 28 3.41 25.46 46.25
CA ALA A 28 3.72 24.10 45.82
C ALA A 28 3.49 23.92 44.31
N PHE A 29 2.43 24.51 43.75
CA PHE A 29 2.21 24.53 42.29
C PHE A 29 3.33 25.30 41.59
N ASP A 30 3.65 26.50 42.05
CA ASP A 30 4.70 27.34 41.47
C ASP A 30 6.06 26.66 41.50
N SER A 31 6.36 25.93 42.59
CA SER A 31 7.57 25.11 42.70
C SER A 31 7.61 24.00 41.64
N ALA A 32 6.52 23.24 41.47
CA ALA A 32 6.44 22.20 40.43
C ALA A 32 6.50 22.79 39.02
N TYR A 33 5.74 23.85 38.76
CA TYR A 33 5.63 24.50 37.46
C TYR A 33 6.95 25.17 37.03
N ARG A 34 7.61 25.91 37.93
CA ARG A 34 8.93 26.52 37.64
C ARG A 34 10.04 25.49 37.62
N GLY A 35 9.90 24.40 38.38
CA GLY A 35 10.80 23.25 38.37
C GLY A 35 10.70 22.38 37.11
N GLY A 36 9.71 22.63 36.24
CA GLY A 36 9.49 21.88 34.99
C GLY A 36 8.72 20.57 35.15
N ASP A 37 8.23 20.27 36.35
CA ASP A 37 7.39 19.09 36.62
C ASP A 37 5.93 19.40 36.30
N TYR A 38 5.64 19.52 34.99
CA TYR A 38 4.34 19.96 34.51
C TYR A 38 3.22 18.94 34.74
N LEU A 39 3.53 17.64 34.84
CA LEU A 39 2.52 16.62 35.16
C LEU A 39 2.05 16.75 36.59
N ARG A 40 2.99 16.91 37.53
CA ARG A 40 2.63 17.17 38.92
C ARG A 40 1.91 18.51 39.08
N ALA A 41 2.37 19.55 38.38
CA ALA A 41 1.68 20.84 38.37
C ALA A 41 0.24 20.72 37.80
N LEU A 42 0.02 19.85 36.80
CA LEU A 42 -1.30 19.57 36.24
C LEU A 42 -2.22 18.91 37.26
N GLU A 43 -1.77 17.83 37.92
CA GLU A 43 -2.54 17.16 38.98
C GLU A 43 -2.94 18.15 40.09
N MET A 44 -2.00 19.04 40.46
CA MET A 44 -2.24 20.07 41.47
C MET A 44 -3.25 21.11 40.99
N ALA A 45 -3.18 21.55 39.74
CA ALA A 45 -4.14 22.49 39.16
C ALA A 45 -5.55 21.88 39.01
N GLU A 46 -5.66 20.63 38.58
CA GLU A 46 -6.93 19.89 38.49
C GLU A 46 -7.58 19.74 39.87
N ALA A 47 -6.79 19.41 40.90
CA ALA A 47 -7.27 19.36 42.28
C ALA A 47 -7.75 20.73 42.80
N LEU A 48 -7.08 21.82 42.40
CA LEU A 48 -7.51 23.18 42.73
C LEU A 48 -8.82 23.55 42.02
N VAL A 49 -8.97 23.21 40.74
CA VAL A 49 -10.22 23.43 40.00
C VAL A 49 -11.37 22.63 40.60
N GLN A 50 -11.14 21.38 40.98
CA GLN A 50 -12.17 20.54 41.61
C GLN A 50 -12.63 21.11 42.96
N ARG A 51 -11.71 21.65 43.75
CA ARG A 51 -11.99 22.19 45.09
C ARG A 51 -12.51 23.63 45.08
N TYR A 52 -12.12 24.42 44.09
CA TYR A 52 -12.44 25.84 43.95
C TYR A 52 -12.95 26.15 42.52
N PRO A 53 -14.07 25.56 42.08
CA PRO A 53 -14.51 25.64 40.67
C PRO A 53 -14.91 27.04 40.21
N GLN A 54 -15.15 27.98 41.13
CA GLN A 54 -15.52 29.37 40.87
C GLN A 54 -14.36 30.36 41.05
N ALA A 55 -13.14 29.86 41.28
CA ALA A 55 -11.95 30.68 41.41
C ALA A 55 -11.25 30.78 40.04
N ALA A 56 -11.32 31.96 39.41
CA ALA A 56 -10.67 32.22 38.13
C ALA A 56 -9.16 31.90 38.16
N GLN A 57 -8.49 32.16 39.29
CA GLN A 57 -7.08 31.83 39.49
C GLN A 57 -6.78 30.32 39.37
N ALA A 58 -7.69 29.44 39.80
CA ALA A 58 -7.48 27.99 39.70
C ALA A 58 -7.51 27.54 38.23
N HIS A 59 -8.49 28.04 37.48
CA HIS A 59 -8.60 27.80 36.04
C HIS A 59 -7.44 28.40 35.26
N GLU A 60 -6.88 29.53 35.70
CA GLU A 60 -5.71 30.14 35.06
C GLU A 60 -4.44 29.30 35.25
N LEU A 61 -4.20 28.76 36.46
CA LEU A 61 -3.09 27.83 36.70
C LEU A 61 -3.26 26.55 35.86
N HIS A 62 -4.48 26.03 35.77
CA HIS A 62 -4.83 24.88 34.95
C HIS A 62 -4.58 25.15 33.46
N ALA A 63 -5.04 26.27 32.92
CA ALA A 63 -4.81 26.66 31.54
C ALA A 63 -3.31 26.83 31.23
N ASN A 64 -2.54 27.42 32.16
CA ASN A 64 -1.12 27.65 31.97
C ASN A 64 -0.32 26.35 31.93
N VAL A 65 -0.61 25.38 32.81
CA VAL A 65 0.08 24.08 32.79
C VAL A 65 -0.33 23.23 31.60
N LEU A 66 -1.62 23.24 31.21
CA LEU A 66 -2.07 22.63 29.96
C LEU A 66 -1.35 23.23 28.75
N GLY A 67 -1.16 24.56 28.72
CA GLY A 67 -0.39 25.25 27.69
C GLY A 67 1.08 24.85 27.64
N ARG A 68 1.72 24.55 28.79
CA ARG A 68 3.10 24.02 28.85
C ARG A 68 3.19 22.57 28.38
N LEU A 69 2.12 21.81 28.56
CA LEU A 69 1.97 20.43 28.08
C LEU A 69 1.48 20.37 26.63
N GLU A 70 1.37 21.51 25.95
CA GLU A 70 0.88 21.63 24.57
C GLU A 70 -0.55 21.09 24.34
N ARG A 71 -1.33 20.93 25.42
CA ARG A 71 -2.76 20.58 25.40
C ARG A 71 -3.59 21.83 25.12
N PHE A 72 -3.40 22.43 23.95
CA PHE A 72 -3.90 23.78 23.66
C PHE A 72 -5.43 23.88 23.60
N ALA A 73 -6.13 22.82 23.16
CA ALA A 73 -7.60 22.80 23.17
C ALA A 73 -8.14 22.89 24.61
N ASP A 74 -7.64 22.04 25.50
CA ASP A 74 -8.00 22.05 26.92
C ASP A 74 -7.58 23.36 27.59
N ALA A 75 -6.42 23.91 27.23
CA ALA A 75 -5.95 25.21 27.71
C ALA A 75 -6.89 26.35 27.28
N CYS A 76 -7.46 26.28 26.06
CA CYS A 76 -8.48 27.22 25.62
C CYS A 76 -9.75 27.12 26.47
N GLU A 77 -10.23 25.91 26.73
CA GLU A 77 -11.43 25.68 27.55
C GLU A 77 -11.22 26.21 28.98
N ALA A 78 -10.11 25.84 29.60
CA ALA A 78 -9.75 26.33 30.93
C ALA A 78 -9.61 27.85 30.96
N MET A 79 -8.98 28.46 29.94
CA MET A 79 -8.83 29.92 29.89
C MET A 79 -10.16 30.63 29.58
N ALA A 80 -11.08 30.01 28.84
CA ALA A 80 -12.43 30.54 28.65
C ALA A 80 -13.20 30.58 29.98
N GLN A 81 -13.05 29.56 30.84
CA GLN A 81 -13.61 29.58 32.20
C GLN A 81 -13.06 30.74 33.05
N VAL A 82 -11.78 31.10 32.89
CA VAL A 82 -11.21 32.29 33.54
C VAL A 82 -11.96 33.56 33.10
N ILE A 83 -12.20 33.71 31.79
CA ILE A 83 -12.89 34.88 31.25
C ILE A 83 -14.33 34.95 31.75
N ASP A 84 -15.06 33.83 31.76
CA ASP A 84 -16.46 33.79 32.20
C ASP A 84 -16.65 34.11 33.69
N GLN A 85 -15.65 33.80 34.52
CA GLN A 85 -15.68 34.04 35.97
C GLN A 85 -15.23 35.44 36.38
N LEU A 86 -14.58 36.19 35.48
CA LEU A 86 -14.13 37.55 35.74
C LEU A 86 -15.20 38.56 35.33
N ALA A 87 -15.61 39.42 36.28
CA ALA A 87 -16.58 40.49 36.00
C ALA A 87 -16.07 41.50 34.95
N THR A 88 -14.75 41.70 34.87
CA THR A 88 -14.07 42.52 33.86
C THR A 88 -12.78 41.83 33.42
N PRO A 89 -12.84 40.94 32.42
CA PRO A 89 -11.64 40.26 31.91
C PRO A 89 -10.68 41.29 31.30
N GLY A 90 -9.44 41.33 31.79
CA GLY A 90 -8.40 42.24 31.30
C GLY A 90 -7.87 41.84 29.91
N ALA A 91 -7.15 42.76 29.26
CA ALA A 91 -6.50 42.50 27.98
C ALA A 91 -5.52 41.31 28.06
N ALA A 92 -4.84 41.14 29.19
CA ALA A 92 -3.90 40.04 29.42
C ALA A 92 -4.58 38.65 29.35
N GLN A 93 -5.74 38.46 30.00
CA GLN A 93 -6.46 37.19 29.97
C GLN A 93 -7.00 36.88 28.57
N ARG A 94 -7.55 37.89 27.88
CA ARG A 94 -8.03 37.76 26.49
C ARG A 94 -6.90 37.44 25.53
N LEU A 95 -5.74 38.09 25.70
CA LEU A 95 -4.55 37.81 24.90
C LEU A 95 -4.11 36.36 25.10
N LYS A 96 -4.05 35.90 26.35
CA LYS A 96 -3.67 34.53 26.67
C LYS A 96 -4.62 33.49 26.08
N LEU A 97 -5.93 33.72 26.15
CA LEU A 97 -6.91 32.88 25.46
C LEU A 97 -6.66 32.87 23.95
N ALA A 98 -6.46 34.04 23.34
CA ALA A 98 -6.19 34.12 21.90
C ALA A 98 -4.89 33.39 21.50
N GLN A 99 -3.85 33.44 22.33
CA GLN A 99 -2.61 32.70 22.13
C GLN A 99 -2.88 31.19 22.09
N TYR A 100 -3.62 30.66 23.08
CA TYR A 100 -4.01 29.26 23.09
C TYR A 100 -4.92 28.91 21.91
N GLN A 101 -5.85 29.78 21.52
CA GLN A 101 -6.73 29.56 20.37
C GLN A 101 -5.94 29.45 19.07
N VAL A 102 -4.95 30.32 18.83
CA VAL A 102 -4.06 30.20 17.67
C VAL A 102 -3.31 28.86 17.71
N LEU A 103 -2.70 28.54 18.86
CA LEU A 103 -1.96 27.28 19.05
C LEU A 103 -2.84 26.03 18.89
N ALA A 104 -4.12 26.11 19.25
CA ALA A 104 -5.11 25.03 19.19
C ALA A 104 -5.80 24.88 17.82
N GLY A 105 -5.38 25.60 16.77
CA GLY A 105 -6.08 25.52 15.47
C GLY A 105 -7.24 26.51 15.31
N GLN A 106 -7.64 27.20 16.36
CA GLN A 106 -8.87 28.01 16.45
C GLN A 106 -8.66 29.47 16.03
N ALA A 107 -7.91 29.70 14.94
CA ALA A 107 -7.49 31.03 14.51
C ALA A 107 -8.65 32.02 14.29
N LYS A 108 -9.82 31.56 13.82
CA LYS A 108 -11.00 32.42 13.66
C LYS A 108 -11.45 33.03 15.00
N GLN A 109 -11.49 32.23 16.06
CA GLN A 109 -11.87 32.71 17.39
C GLN A 109 -10.80 33.65 17.95
N ALA A 110 -9.51 33.31 17.76
CA ALA A 110 -8.40 34.16 18.15
C ALA A 110 -8.46 35.54 17.49
N THR A 111 -8.78 35.62 16.20
CA THR A 111 -8.89 36.93 15.51
C THR A 111 -9.98 37.81 16.13
N ALA A 112 -11.11 37.25 16.57
CA ALA A 112 -12.16 38.02 17.23
C ALA A 112 -11.68 38.57 18.59
N ALA A 113 -11.05 37.73 19.41
CA ALA A 113 -10.50 38.14 20.71
C ALA A 113 -9.39 39.20 20.57
N LEU A 114 -8.48 39.03 19.60
CA LEU A 114 -7.39 39.96 19.31
C LEU A 114 -7.91 41.28 18.75
N HIS A 115 -9.01 41.27 18.00
CA HIS A 115 -9.62 42.49 17.47
C HIS A 115 -10.15 43.38 18.60
N GLU A 116 -10.79 42.79 19.63
CA GLU A 116 -11.27 43.55 20.78
C GLU A 116 -10.12 44.19 21.58
N ILE A 117 -8.98 43.50 21.70
CA ILE A 117 -7.78 44.07 22.33
C ILE A 117 -7.27 45.27 21.50
N LEU A 118 -7.13 45.08 20.19
CA LEU A 118 -6.62 46.12 19.28
C LEU A 118 -7.59 47.30 19.09
N LYS A 119 -8.88 47.12 19.40
CA LYS A 119 -9.86 48.21 19.43
C LYS A 119 -9.69 49.11 20.65
N ALA A 120 -9.31 48.54 21.79
CA ALA A 120 -9.01 49.28 23.01
C ALA A 120 -7.60 49.89 22.98
N GLU A 121 -6.64 49.17 22.41
CA GLU A 121 -5.24 49.57 22.32
C GLU A 121 -4.68 49.22 20.93
N SER A 122 -4.74 50.17 19.99
CA SER A 122 -4.37 49.93 18.58
C SER A 122 -2.93 49.50 18.36
N ASP A 123 -2.04 49.89 19.28
CA ASP A 123 -0.58 49.75 19.19
C ASP A 123 -0.05 48.69 20.18
N HIS A 124 -0.90 47.73 20.56
CA HIS A 124 -0.49 46.62 21.41
C HIS A 124 0.37 45.61 20.62
N LEU A 125 1.70 45.71 20.73
CA LEU A 125 2.68 44.90 19.96
C LEU A 125 2.38 43.40 19.98
N THR A 126 2.23 42.78 21.15
CA THR A 126 1.98 41.33 21.26
C THR A 126 0.66 40.92 20.59
N ALA A 127 -0.40 41.71 20.73
CA ALA A 127 -1.68 41.42 20.07
C ALA A 127 -1.55 41.51 18.53
N LEU A 128 -0.77 42.46 18.00
CA LEU A 128 -0.47 42.54 16.57
C LEU A 128 0.31 41.31 16.08
N VAL A 129 1.35 40.88 16.81
CA VAL A 129 2.12 39.68 16.45
C VAL A 129 1.22 38.44 16.39
N TRP A 130 0.43 38.19 17.43
CA TRP A 130 -0.48 37.05 17.46
C TRP A 130 -1.63 37.15 16.45
N MET A 131 -2.09 38.36 16.13
CA MET A 131 -3.07 38.59 15.07
C MET A 131 -2.50 38.27 13.68
N SER A 132 -1.24 38.66 13.42
CA SER A 132 -0.56 38.28 12.17
C SER A 132 -0.43 36.77 12.03
N ARG A 133 -0.10 36.07 13.12
CA ARG A 133 -0.04 34.60 13.17
C ARG A 133 -1.41 33.97 12.93
N ALA A 134 -2.47 34.51 13.52
CA ALA A 134 -3.84 34.03 13.32
C ALA A 134 -4.27 34.18 11.85
N TYR A 135 -4.00 35.33 11.21
CA TYR A 135 -4.29 35.52 9.78
C TYR A 135 -3.47 34.58 8.89
N HIS A 136 -2.18 34.37 9.21
CA HIS A 136 -1.33 33.41 8.50
C HIS A 136 -1.93 31.99 8.54
N GLN A 137 -2.39 31.55 9.71
CA GLN A 137 -3.04 30.25 9.90
C GLN A 137 -4.40 30.15 9.17
N LEU A 138 -5.12 31.26 9.01
CA LEU A 138 -6.32 31.35 8.18
C LEU A 138 -6.02 31.37 6.67
N GLY A 139 -4.74 31.45 6.28
CA GLY A 139 -4.32 31.56 4.88
C GLY A 139 -4.35 32.99 4.32
N ASP A 140 -4.86 33.98 5.07
CA ASP A 140 -4.88 35.39 4.66
C ASP A 140 -3.53 36.06 4.93
N ASN A 141 -2.53 35.63 4.15
CA ASN A 141 -1.14 36.05 4.34
C ASN A 141 -0.89 37.51 3.97
N ARG A 142 -1.73 38.12 3.12
CA ARG A 142 -1.63 39.54 2.79
C ARG A 142 -1.98 40.37 4.01
N ARG A 143 -3.12 40.09 4.65
CA ARG A 143 -3.52 40.76 5.89
C ARG A 143 -2.60 40.43 7.05
N ALA A 144 -2.09 39.19 7.12
CA ALA A 144 -1.06 38.82 8.08
C ALA A 144 0.17 39.72 7.95
N LEU A 145 0.63 39.98 6.72
CA LEU A 145 1.78 40.84 6.47
C LEU A 145 1.52 42.29 6.87
N GLU A 146 0.35 42.85 6.51
CA GLU A 146 -0.03 44.22 6.90
C GLU A 146 -0.06 44.42 8.43
N ILE A 147 -0.62 43.45 9.16
CA ILE A 147 -0.65 43.48 10.62
C ILE A 147 0.75 43.30 11.22
N ASN A 148 1.57 42.43 10.62
CA ASN A 148 2.95 42.23 11.03
C ASN A 148 3.82 43.48 10.76
N ASP A 149 3.62 44.18 9.64
CA ASP A 149 4.26 45.46 9.30
C ASP A 149 3.94 46.53 10.35
N ARG A 150 2.69 46.58 10.84
CA ARG A 150 2.32 47.46 11.96
C ARG A 150 3.08 47.11 13.24
N ALA A 151 3.19 45.83 13.57
CA ALA A 151 3.98 45.39 14.71
C ALA A 151 5.47 45.77 14.56
N LEU A 152 6.02 45.65 13.35
CA LEU A 152 7.41 46.01 13.06
C LEU A 152 7.64 47.53 13.06
N ALA A 153 6.62 48.33 12.77
CA ALA A 153 6.70 49.79 12.88
C ALA A 153 6.76 50.26 14.34
N LEU A 154 6.19 49.50 15.28
CA LEU A 154 6.30 49.78 16.71
C LEU A 154 7.66 49.38 17.28
N ASP A 155 8.18 48.22 16.86
CA ASP A 155 9.52 47.76 17.20
C ASP A 155 10.16 47.03 16.02
N ALA A 156 11.09 47.73 15.37
CA ALA A 156 11.80 47.25 14.19
C ALA A 156 12.84 46.16 14.49
N TYR A 157 13.13 45.89 15.77
CA TYR A 157 14.10 44.89 16.23
C TYR A 157 13.43 43.71 16.95
N HIS A 158 12.10 43.69 17.06
CA HIS A 158 11.38 42.62 17.74
C HIS A 158 11.56 41.27 17.04
N GLU A 159 12.28 40.36 17.68
CA GLU A 159 12.72 39.07 17.12
C GLU A 159 11.54 38.22 16.64
N GLU A 160 10.47 38.09 17.46
CA GLU A 160 9.30 37.28 17.12
C GLU A 160 8.52 37.88 15.93
N THR A 161 8.47 39.21 15.81
CA THR A 161 7.83 39.89 14.66
C THR A 161 8.57 39.56 13.37
N LEU A 162 9.90 39.65 13.37
CA LEU A 162 10.74 39.33 12.21
C LEU A 162 10.66 37.84 11.84
N LEU A 163 10.62 36.95 12.83
CA LEU A 163 10.45 35.52 12.57
C LEU A 163 9.10 35.23 11.90
N TRP A 164 7.99 35.74 12.43
CA TRP A 164 6.68 35.56 11.79
C TRP A 164 6.58 36.26 10.45
N ARG A 165 7.21 37.43 10.29
CA ARG A 165 7.32 38.11 9.01
C ARG A 165 7.90 37.20 7.94
N SER A 166 9.03 36.57 8.22
CA SER A 166 9.69 35.69 7.24
C SER A 166 8.82 34.48 6.86
N ARG A 167 8.10 33.88 7.81
CA ARG A 167 7.13 32.79 7.54
C ARG A 167 5.96 33.25 6.68
N ILE A 168 5.43 34.45 6.94
CA ILE A 168 4.36 35.06 6.14
C ILE A 168 4.86 35.36 4.73
N LEU A 169 6.06 35.93 4.59
CA LEU A 169 6.69 36.24 3.31
C LEU A 169 6.98 34.96 2.50
N GLU A 170 7.45 33.91 3.15
CA GLU A 170 7.59 32.59 2.53
C GLU A 170 6.25 32.08 1.99
N GLN A 171 5.17 32.21 2.77
CA GLN A 171 3.84 31.79 2.31
C GLN A 171 3.29 32.69 1.19
N LEU A 172 3.69 33.96 1.14
CA LEU A 172 3.46 34.89 0.03
C LEU A 172 4.41 34.71 -1.16
N LYS A 173 5.31 33.72 -1.11
CA LYS A 173 6.28 33.40 -2.18
C LYS A 173 7.33 34.50 -2.41
N ARG A 174 7.48 35.38 -1.43
CA ARG A 174 8.50 36.44 -1.38
C ARG A 174 9.75 35.92 -0.66
N HIS A 175 10.38 34.90 -1.25
CA HIS A 175 11.51 34.19 -0.62
C HIS A 175 12.70 35.12 -0.34
N ASP A 176 12.96 36.08 -1.23
CA ASP A 176 14.06 37.04 -1.11
C ASP A 176 13.87 37.94 0.11
N ASP A 177 12.68 38.52 0.25
CA ASP A 177 12.31 39.34 1.40
C ASP A 177 12.32 38.52 2.69
N ALA A 178 11.93 37.24 2.62
CA ALA A 178 12.00 36.33 3.75
C ALA A 178 13.46 36.07 4.18
N LEU A 179 14.37 35.81 3.22
CA LEU A 179 15.80 35.65 3.47
C LEU A 179 16.44 36.92 4.02
N GLU A 180 16.10 38.09 3.50
CA GLU A 180 16.57 39.38 4.02
C GLU A 180 16.09 39.60 5.46
N THR A 181 14.81 39.33 5.73
CA THR A 181 14.22 39.40 7.08
C THR A 181 14.94 38.45 8.06
N LEU A 182 15.23 37.21 7.64
CA LEU A 182 15.94 36.23 8.47
C LEU A 182 17.41 36.62 8.70
N LYS A 183 18.08 37.20 7.69
CA LYS A 183 19.45 37.72 7.84
C LYS A 183 19.50 38.87 8.83
N ARG A 184 18.57 39.82 8.74
CA ARG A 184 18.42 40.90 9.73
C ARG A 184 18.16 40.35 11.13
N LEU A 185 17.33 39.31 11.27
CA LEU A 185 17.12 38.65 12.55
C LEU A 185 18.41 38.04 13.12
N LEU A 186 19.27 37.46 12.27
CA LEU A 186 20.59 36.97 12.69
C LEU A 186 21.60 38.09 13.02
N GLU A 187 21.47 39.28 12.41
CA GLU A 187 22.27 40.44 12.79
C GLU A 187 21.90 40.94 14.19
N ILE A 188 20.61 40.89 14.54
CA ILE A 188 20.10 41.27 15.86
C ILE A 188 20.45 40.20 16.90
N ASN A 189 20.17 38.93 16.60
CA ASN A 189 20.47 37.79 17.46
C ASN A 189 21.15 36.65 16.68
N PRO A 190 22.49 36.63 16.65
CA PRO A 190 23.25 35.60 15.93
C PRO A 190 23.04 34.16 16.45
N LYS A 191 22.49 34.00 17.66
CA LYS A 191 22.24 32.72 18.32
C LYS A 191 20.75 32.35 18.36
N HIS A 192 19.90 33.04 17.60
CA HIS A 192 18.48 32.73 17.54
C HIS A 192 18.26 31.32 16.95
N VAL A 193 17.77 30.41 17.80
CA VAL A 193 17.46 29.02 17.43
C VAL A 193 16.30 29.00 16.44
N GLY A 194 16.41 28.20 15.38
CA GLY A 194 15.42 27.97 14.34
C GLY A 194 15.59 28.84 13.10
N VAL A 195 16.33 29.95 13.16
CA VAL A 195 16.48 30.89 12.05
C VAL A 195 17.38 30.33 10.96
N ASN A 196 18.50 29.68 11.32
CA ASN A 196 19.38 29.07 10.33
C ASN A 196 18.69 27.88 9.65
N ASN A 197 17.91 27.08 10.39
CA ASN A 197 17.07 26.04 9.79
C ASN A 197 16.08 26.59 8.75
N HIS A 198 15.47 27.74 9.02
CA HIS A 198 14.53 28.39 8.09
C HIS A 198 15.23 28.90 6.84
N ILE A 199 16.39 29.57 7.00
CA ILE A 199 17.22 29.99 5.87
C ILE A 199 17.65 28.78 5.02
N ALA A 200 18.09 27.70 5.66
CA ALA A 200 18.49 26.48 4.98
C ALA A 200 17.33 25.89 4.16
N ALA A 201 16.12 25.80 4.73
CA ALA A 201 14.94 25.31 4.03
C ALA A 201 14.59 26.14 2.78
N LEU A 202 14.75 27.46 2.83
CA LEU A 202 14.57 28.33 1.65
C LEU A 202 15.63 28.04 0.57
N TYR A 203 16.89 27.83 0.96
CA TYR A 203 17.94 27.44 0.01
C TYR A 203 17.70 26.05 -0.61
N VAL A 204 17.20 25.07 0.15
CA VAL A 204 16.81 23.75 -0.40
C VAL A 204 15.75 23.92 -1.47
N LYS A 205 14.71 24.73 -1.22
CA LYS A 205 13.65 24.98 -2.22
C LYS A 205 14.19 25.53 -3.53
N GLU A 206 15.24 26.34 -3.47
CA GLU A 206 15.90 26.94 -4.63
C GLU A 206 17.04 26.08 -5.23
N SER A 207 17.19 24.83 -4.78
CA SER A 207 18.27 23.92 -5.20
C SER A 207 19.67 24.51 -4.96
N GLU A 208 19.85 25.21 -3.84
CA GLU A 208 21.13 25.77 -3.37
C GLU A 208 21.66 24.91 -2.22
N TYR A 209 22.06 23.67 -2.52
CA TYR A 209 22.29 22.63 -1.53
C TYR A 209 23.45 22.95 -0.56
N GLU A 210 24.55 23.50 -1.06
CA GLU A 210 25.73 23.83 -0.25
C GLU A 210 25.43 24.98 0.73
N LYS A 211 24.64 25.96 0.29
CA LYS A 211 24.18 27.05 1.17
C LYS A 211 23.22 26.51 2.24
N ALA A 212 22.33 25.60 1.87
CA ALA A 212 21.44 24.96 2.82
C ALA A 212 22.22 24.19 3.89
N GLU A 213 23.17 23.33 3.48
CA GLU A 213 24.02 22.57 4.39
C GLU A 213 24.79 23.49 5.35
N PHE A 214 25.39 24.57 4.84
CA PHE A 214 26.10 25.54 5.67
C PHE A 214 25.22 26.09 6.81
N HIS A 215 23.97 26.42 6.51
CA HIS A 215 23.03 26.93 7.50
C HIS A 215 22.50 25.83 8.43
N TYR A 216 22.21 24.62 7.94
CA TYR A 216 21.87 23.49 8.82
C TYR A 216 22.98 23.21 9.83
N ASN A 217 24.25 23.18 9.38
CA ASN A 217 25.40 22.97 10.26
C ASN A 217 25.58 24.11 11.27
N LYS A 218 25.24 25.36 10.92
CA LYS A 218 25.19 26.47 11.90
C LYS A 218 24.12 26.26 12.96
N GLU A 219 22.92 25.84 12.55
CA GLU A 219 21.83 25.54 13.47
C GLU A 219 22.19 24.39 14.42
N LEU A 220 22.78 23.31 13.90
CA LEU A 220 23.21 22.17 14.70
C LEU A 220 24.34 22.51 15.68
N LYS A 221 25.16 23.52 15.40
CA LYS A 221 26.12 24.05 16.40
C LYS A 221 25.44 24.78 17.55
N LEU A 222 24.26 25.39 17.32
CA LEU A 222 23.47 26.06 18.37
C LEU A 222 22.66 25.05 19.19
N ASN A 223 22.07 24.07 18.52
CA ASN A 223 21.28 23.01 19.14
C ASN A 223 21.60 21.64 18.51
N PRO A 224 22.66 20.94 18.98
CA PRO A 224 23.10 19.67 18.42
C PRO A 224 22.07 18.55 18.49
N SER A 225 21.13 18.62 19.43
CA SER A 225 20.07 17.63 19.62
C SER A 225 18.80 17.91 18.80
N ASN A 226 18.79 18.95 17.95
CA ASN A 226 17.63 19.30 17.14
C ASN A 226 17.41 18.27 16.01
N ARG A 227 16.63 17.24 16.31
CA ARG A 227 16.33 16.11 15.40
C ARG A 227 15.70 16.55 14.07
N LYS A 228 14.84 17.57 14.11
CA LYS A 228 14.19 18.12 12.90
C LYS A 228 15.22 18.71 11.92
N VAL A 229 16.24 19.38 12.45
CA VAL A 229 17.30 19.99 11.63
C VAL A 229 18.19 18.92 11.01
N HIS A 230 18.54 17.88 11.77
CA HIS A 230 19.26 16.72 11.22
C HIS A 230 18.48 16.04 10.10
N SER A 231 17.18 15.77 10.31
CA SER A 231 16.32 15.21 9.27
C SER A 231 16.30 16.07 8.00
N ASN A 232 16.10 17.38 8.16
CA ASN A 232 16.11 18.32 7.03
C ASN A 232 17.45 18.31 6.28
N LEU A 233 18.57 18.23 7.00
CA LEU A 233 19.90 18.11 6.41
C LEU A 233 20.06 16.80 5.63
N LEU A 234 19.62 15.67 6.18
CA LEU A 234 19.68 14.38 5.50
C LEU A 234 18.84 14.39 4.22
N VAL A 235 17.62 14.92 4.26
CA VAL A 235 16.77 15.07 3.06
C VAL A 235 17.44 15.99 2.04
N ALA A 236 18.01 17.11 2.47
CA ALA A 236 18.71 18.03 1.58
C ALA A 236 19.93 17.39 0.92
N ALA A 237 20.69 16.57 1.65
CA ALA A 237 21.84 15.84 1.13
C ALA A 237 21.44 14.86 0.02
N HIS A 238 20.26 14.23 0.09
CA HIS A 238 19.75 13.36 -0.98
C HIS A 238 19.39 14.11 -2.27
N TYR A 239 19.16 15.42 -2.21
CA TYR A 239 19.00 16.23 -3.42
C TYR A 239 20.35 16.63 -4.04
N ASN A 240 21.44 16.61 -3.27
CA ASN A 240 22.74 17.08 -3.73
C ASN A 240 23.50 15.95 -4.47
N PRO A 241 23.80 16.12 -5.77
CA PRO A 241 24.63 15.19 -6.54
C PRO A 241 26.03 14.90 -5.97
N ALA A 242 26.53 15.74 -5.06
CA ALA A 242 27.87 15.62 -4.51
C ALA A 242 28.03 14.44 -3.54
N TYR A 243 26.95 13.91 -2.97
CA TYR A 243 27.02 12.78 -2.04
C TYR A 243 26.84 11.45 -2.75
N SER A 244 27.70 10.49 -2.40
CA SER A 244 27.49 9.09 -2.74
C SER A 244 26.50 8.41 -1.79
N ALA A 245 26.01 7.23 -2.16
CA ALA A 245 25.17 6.42 -1.27
C ALA A 245 25.88 6.07 0.05
N VAL A 246 27.21 5.86 0.00
CA VAL A 246 28.04 5.58 1.17
C VAL A 246 28.15 6.80 2.10
N ASP A 247 28.31 8.00 1.54
CA ASP A 247 28.34 9.23 2.33
C ASP A 247 27.00 9.44 3.06
N LEU A 248 25.89 9.27 2.35
CA LEU A 248 24.54 9.39 2.90
C LEU A 248 24.26 8.33 3.98
N TYR A 249 24.69 7.09 3.77
CA TYR A 249 24.61 6.03 4.78
C TYR A 249 25.38 6.42 6.05
N ASN A 250 26.64 6.83 5.91
CA ASN A 250 27.48 7.23 7.05
C ASN A 250 26.88 8.41 7.82
N MET A 251 26.36 9.42 7.12
CA MET A 251 25.66 10.56 7.72
C MET A 251 24.43 10.11 8.51
N THR A 252 23.63 9.21 7.94
CA THR A 252 22.37 8.74 8.55
C THR A 252 22.63 7.86 9.77
N VAL A 253 23.58 6.93 9.69
CA VAL A 253 23.98 6.08 10.83
C VAL A 253 24.58 6.92 11.97
N GLN A 254 25.41 7.91 11.64
CA GLN A 254 25.99 8.80 12.66
C GLN A 254 24.91 9.59 13.38
N TRP A 255 23.88 10.04 12.66
CA TRP A 255 22.70 10.65 13.26
C TRP A 255 21.93 9.66 14.14
N GLY A 256 21.67 8.44 13.64
CA GLY A 256 20.95 7.42 14.39
C GLY A 256 21.57 7.09 15.75
N LYS A 257 22.91 7.04 15.82
CA LYS A 257 23.66 6.88 17.08
C LYS A 257 23.39 7.99 18.11
N GLN A 258 23.13 9.22 17.66
CA GLN A 258 22.81 10.35 18.55
C GLN A 258 21.37 10.28 19.06
N VAL A 259 20.46 9.71 18.26
CA VAL A 259 19.03 9.59 18.58
C VAL A 259 18.76 8.41 19.52
N ALA A 260 19.52 7.31 19.40
CA ALA A 260 19.33 6.04 20.12
C ALA A 260 19.58 6.06 21.65
N MET A 261 19.89 7.21 22.26
CA MET A 261 20.23 7.32 23.70
C MET A 261 19.05 7.12 24.69
N LEU A 262 17.87 6.65 24.24
CA LEU A 262 16.65 6.54 25.07
C LEU A 262 15.94 5.18 24.97
N ALA A 263 16.68 4.11 24.64
CA ALA A 263 16.09 2.77 24.50
C ALA A 263 15.59 2.19 25.84
N SER A 264 14.29 1.92 25.92
CA SER A 264 13.68 1.02 26.90
C SER A 264 13.83 -0.44 26.44
N ALA A 265 13.50 -1.40 27.31
CA ALA A 265 13.38 -2.79 26.88
C ALA A 265 12.28 -2.93 25.83
N ARG A 266 12.61 -3.60 24.72
CA ARG A 266 11.66 -3.93 23.64
C ARG A 266 10.42 -4.61 24.19
N GLU A 267 9.26 -4.21 23.69
CA GLU A 267 8.00 -4.88 24.05
C GLU A 267 7.98 -6.34 23.58
N SER A 268 7.28 -7.20 24.32
CA SER A 268 7.06 -8.59 23.93
C SER A 268 5.59 -8.95 24.06
N THR A 269 5.02 -9.49 23.00
CA THR A 269 3.66 -10.04 23.01
C THR A 269 3.69 -11.57 23.02
N LEU A 270 2.51 -12.20 22.98
CA LEU A 270 2.39 -13.66 22.89
C LEU A 270 3.01 -14.16 21.57
N LYS A 271 4.13 -14.88 21.67
CA LYS A 271 4.78 -15.57 20.56
C LYS A 271 3.98 -16.79 20.13
N ASN A 272 3.09 -16.60 19.16
CA ASN A 272 2.36 -17.67 18.49
C ASN A 272 2.35 -17.36 16.99
N PRO A 273 2.99 -18.18 16.14
CA PRO A 273 3.07 -17.89 14.70
C PRO A 273 1.70 -17.91 14.03
N ALA A 274 0.76 -18.71 14.55
CA ALA A 274 -0.57 -18.91 13.97
C ALA A 274 -1.63 -17.91 14.46
N LYS A 275 -1.31 -17.01 15.41
CA LYS A 275 -2.29 -16.03 15.92
C LYS A 275 -2.76 -15.06 14.83
N LYS A 276 -3.88 -14.37 15.06
CA LYS A 276 -4.19 -13.14 14.32
C LYS A 276 -3.23 -12.03 14.76
N ILE A 277 -2.46 -11.47 13.82
CA ILE A 277 -1.38 -10.50 14.08
C ILE A 277 -1.98 -9.10 14.21
N ARG A 278 -1.63 -8.37 15.28
CA ARG A 278 -1.98 -6.97 15.43
C ARG A 278 -0.93 -6.08 14.78
N VAL A 279 -1.33 -5.35 13.75
CA VAL A 279 -0.46 -4.44 13.01
C VAL A 279 -0.83 -3.00 13.35
N GLY A 280 0.11 -2.27 13.95
CA GLY A 280 0.01 -0.85 14.20
C GLY A 280 0.50 -0.07 12.97
N LEU A 281 -0.28 0.89 12.49
CA LEU A 281 0.02 1.70 11.31
C LEU A 281 0.21 3.15 11.76
N LEU A 282 1.43 3.69 11.66
CA LEU A 282 1.76 5.04 12.14
C LEU A 282 2.05 5.99 10.98
N SER A 283 1.15 6.94 10.71
CA SER A 283 1.33 7.89 9.60
C SER A 283 0.54 9.18 9.76
N GLY A 284 1.06 10.28 9.24
CA GLY A 284 0.30 11.49 8.92
C GLY A 284 -0.21 11.50 7.47
N GLY A 285 0.10 10.46 6.72
CA GLY A 285 -0.22 10.30 5.31
C GLY A 285 -1.59 9.67 5.02
N PHE A 286 -2.39 9.32 6.03
CA PHE A 286 -3.72 8.71 5.88
C PHE A 286 -4.80 9.72 5.44
N ARG A 287 -4.54 10.41 4.33
CA ARG A 287 -5.32 11.50 3.75
C ARG A 287 -4.92 11.67 2.29
N VAL A 288 -5.52 12.60 1.54
CA VAL A 288 -5.07 12.97 0.18
C VAL A 288 -3.62 13.49 0.25
N HIS A 289 -2.70 12.54 0.09
CA HIS A 289 -1.27 12.64 0.32
C HIS A 289 -0.61 11.45 -0.39
N PRO A 290 0.64 11.58 -0.89
CA PRO A 290 1.33 10.50 -1.59
C PRO A 290 1.28 9.15 -0.87
N VAL A 291 1.60 9.13 0.43
CA VAL A 291 1.54 7.91 1.26
C VAL A 291 0.17 7.25 1.20
N GLY A 292 -0.92 7.99 1.47
CA GLY A 292 -2.25 7.42 1.46
C GLY A 292 -2.64 6.84 0.09
N GLN A 293 -2.28 7.54 -0.99
CA GLN A 293 -2.54 7.09 -2.36
C GLN A 293 -1.72 5.84 -2.75
N MET A 294 -0.61 5.57 -2.07
CA MET A 294 0.33 4.50 -2.40
C MET A 294 0.18 3.24 -1.53
N ILE A 295 -0.74 3.24 -0.56
CA ILE A 295 -0.91 2.11 0.36
C ILE A 295 -2.37 1.65 0.51
N LEU A 296 -3.34 2.48 0.13
CA LEU A 296 -4.75 2.18 0.39
C LEU A 296 -5.19 0.82 -0.20
N PRO A 297 -4.93 0.52 -1.49
CA PRO A 297 -5.38 -0.75 -2.06
C PRO A 297 -4.76 -1.97 -1.38
N ALA A 298 -3.51 -1.86 -0.92
CA ALA A 298 -2.83 -2.91 -0.17
C ALA A 298 -3.52 -3.20 1.17
N LEU A 299 -3.91 -2.15 1.90
CA LEU A 299 -4.56 -2.29 3.20
C LEU A 299 -6.01 -2.75 3.07
N GLU A 300 -6.74 -2.30 2.04
CA GLU A 300 -8.12 -2.74 1.74
C GLU A 300 -8.22 -4.24 1.46
N ASN A 301 -7.19 -4.83 0.85
CA ASN A 301 -7.17 -6.23 0.45
C ASN A 301 -6.42 -7.14 1.43
N LEU A 302 -5.91 -6.61 2.55
CA LEU A 302 -5.19 -7.42 3.52
C LEU A 302 -6.15 -8.38 4.24
N PRO A 303 -5.84 -9.69 4.36
CA PRO A 303 -6.76 -10.68 4.91
C PRO A 303 -7.11 -10.41 6.38
N ALA A 304 -8.35 -9.97 6.62
CA ALA A 304 -8.85 -9.58 7.94
C ALA A 304 -8.92 -10.74 8.93
N GLU A 305 -8.92 -11.99 8.48
CA GLU A 305 -8.81 -13.18 9.34
C GLU A 305 -7.40 -13.37 9.91
N GLN A 306 -6.38 -12.86 9.21
CA GLN A 306 -4.98 -12.98 9.61
C GLN A 306 -4.45 -11.75 10.34
N PHE A 307 -4.99 -10.57 10.04
CA PHE A 307 -4.50 -9.29 10.56
C PHE A 307 -5.59 -8.46 11.23
N GLU A 308 -5.22 -7.78 12.32
CA GLU A 308 -6.02 -6.74 12.96
C GLU A 308 -5.26 -5.42 12.82
N LEU A 309 -5.81 -4.47 12.07
CA LEU A 309 -5.16 -3.18 11.79
C LEU A 309 -5.59 -2.10 12.78
N ILE A 310 -4.62 -1.40 13.39
CA ILE A 310 -4.84 -0.24 14.26
C ILE A 310 -4.07 0.95 13.69
N ALA A 311 -4.76 2.03 13.34
CA ALA A 311 -4.13 3.23 12.80
C ALA A 311 -3.89 4.30 13.88
N TYR A 312 -2.68 4.84 13.88
CA TYR A 312 -2.25 5.99 14.67
C TYR A 312 -1.95 7.16 13.72
N SER A 313 -2.92 8.07 13.57
CA SER A 313 -2.77 9.26 12.73
C SER A 313 -2.00 10.36 13.45
N THR A 314 -0.93 10.88 12.85
CA THR A 314 -0.13 11.97 13.45
C THR A 314 -0.66 13.38 13.14
N ASN A 315 -1.84 13.47 12.53
CA ASN A 315 -2.60 14.71 12.35
C ASN A 315 -4.12 14.49 12.45
N GLN A 316 -4.88 15.59 12.51
CA GLN A 316 -6.35 15.63 12.60
C GLN A 316 -7.11 15.80 11.27
N VAL A 317 -6.45 15.78 10.12
CA VAL A 317 -7.13 16.01 8.82
C VAL A 317 -8.05 14.84 8.50
N VAL A 318 -9.28 15.14 8.06
CA VAL A 318 -10.26 14.14 7.59
C VAL A 318 -10.74 14.53 6.20
N ASP A 319 -10.38 13.73 5.20
CA ASP A 319 -10.90 13.81 3.84
C ASP A 319 -11.46 12.45 3.38
N LYS A 320 -11.85 12.35 2.10
CA LYS A 320 -12.41 11.12 1.54
C LYS A 320 -11.46 9.92 1.68
N LEU A 321 -10.16 10.12 1.47
CA LEU A 321 -9.18 9.04 1.57
C LEU A 321 -9.00 8.62 3.04
N THR A 322 -9.02 9.57 3.98
CA THR A 322 -9.04 9.28 5.42
C THR A 322 -10.23 8.38 5.79
N GLN A 323 -11.41 8.65 5.24
CA GLN A 323 -12.60 7.84 5.50
C GLN A 323 -12.45 6.40 4.98
N CYS A 324 -11.80 6.21 3.82
CA CYS A 324 -11.47 4.87 3.34
C CYS A 324 -10.60 4.12 4.34
N PHE A 325 -9.51 4.73 4.84
CA PHE A 325 -8.68 4.10 5.87
C PHE A 325 -9.45 3.78 7.15
N GLN A 326 -10.32 4.67 7.61
CA GLN A 326 -11.15 4.45 8.80
C GLN A 326 -12.09 3.24 8.66
N ASN A 327 -12.53 2.92 7.44
CA ASN A 327 -13.36 1.74 7.17
C ASN A 327 -12.57 0.43 7.13
N VAL A 328 -11.27 0.49 6.85
CA VAL A 328 -10.38 -0.67 6.74
C VAL A 328 -9.82 -1.09 8.11
N VAL A 329 -9.59 -0.13 9.01
CA VAL A 329 -8.97 -0.40 10.30
C VAL A 329 -9.98 -0.75 11.39
N ARG A 330 -9.55 -1.59 12.33
CA ARG A 330 -10.34 -1.94 13.53
C ARG A 330 -10.54 -0.74 14.45
N ARG A 331 -9.48 0.07 14.59
CA ARG A 331 -9.42 1.24 15.47
C ARG A 331 -8.60 2.34 14.81
N TRP A 332 -9.08 3.57 14.95
CA TRP A 332 -8.43 4.78 14.50
C TRP A 332 -8.16 5.69 15.70
N GLU A 333 -6.91 6.08 15.89
CA GLU A 333 -6.49 6.95 16.98
C GLU A 333 -5.74 8.15 16.40
N VAL A 334 -6.13 9.37 16.78
CA VAL A 334 -5.34 10.55 16.47
C VAL A 334 -4.36 10.77 17.60
N VAL A 335 -3.06 10.73 17.28
CA VAL A 335 -1.97 10.83 18.25
C VAL A 335 -1.24 12.17 18.19
N GLU A 336 -1.74 13.10 17.38
CA GLU A 336 -1.32 14.51 17.38
C GLU A 336 -1.47 15.11 18.78
N GLY A 337 -0.38 15.61 19.37
CA GLY A 337 -0.34 16.14 20.74
C GLY A 337 0.09 15.15 21.84
N LEU A 338 0.19 13.84 21.55
CA LEU A 338 0.76 12.89 22.52
C LEU A 338 2.28 13.03 22.61
N SER A 339 2.82 12.95 23.83
CA SER A 339 4.26 12.83 24.09
C SER A 339 4.80 11.48 23.60
N ALA A 340 6.12 11.37 23.50
CA ALA A 340 6.76 10.13 23.08
C ALA A 340 6.43 8.95 24.01
N GLU A 341 6.42 9.19 25.33
CA GLU A 341 6.08 8.23 26.39
C GLU A 341 4.60 7.84 26.36
N GLN A 342 3.71 8.81 26.11
CA GLN A 342 2.27 8.54 26.06
C GLN A 342 1.92 7.65 24.87
N LEU A 343 2.48 7.96 23.70
CA LEU A 343 2.29 7.15 22.51
C LEU A 343 2.91 5.76 22.68
N GLU A 344 4.11 5.66 23.26
CA GLU A 344 4.74 4.39 23.61
C GLU A 344 3.80 3.52 24.47
N LYS A 345 3.28 4.10 25.57
CA LYS A 345 2.38 3.39 26.49
C LYS A 345 1.09 2.94 25.82
N THR A 346 0.57 3.77 24.91
CA THR A 346 -0.63 3.46 24.12
C THR A 346 -0.39 2.24 23.22
N ILE A 347 0.69 2.28 22.41
CA ILE A 347 1.06 1.19 21.49
C ILE A 347 1.30 -0.12 22.26
N ARG A 348 2.03 -0.07 23.38
CA ARG A 348 2.25 -1.23 24.25
C ARG A 348 0.94 -1.79 24.81
N SER A 349 0.04 -0.92 25.27
CA SER A 349 -1.26 -1.34 25.83
C SER A 349 -2.19 -1.97 24.80
N ASP A 350 -2.09 -1.56 23.53
CA ASP A 350 -2.84 -2.15 22.43
C ASP A 350 -2.30 -3.55 22.04
N GLY A 351 -1.09 -3.89 22.52
CA GLY A 351 -0.46 -5.19 22.25
C GLY A 351 -0.12 -5.36 20.78
N ILE A 352 0.41 -4.31 20.15
CA ILE A 352 0.86 -4.32 18.75
C ILE A 352 2.00 -5.33 18.58
N ASP A 353 1.86 -6.24 17.61
CA ASP A 353 2.86 -7.26 17.30
C ASP A 353 3.89 -6.75 16.29
N ILE A 354 3.41 -6.04 15.26
CA ILE A 354 4.22 -5.39 14.23
C ILE A 354 3.79 -3.93 14.12
N LEU A 355 4.70 -3.00 14.35
CA LEU A 355 4.47 -1.57 14.15
C LEU A 355 5.10 -1.13 12.83
N ILE A 356 4.30 -0.59 11.92
CA ILE A 356 4.76 -0.07 10.63
C ILE A 356 4.80 1.46 10.68
N ASP A 357 6.00 2.03 10.55
CA ASP A 357 6.20 3.48 10.42
C ASP A 357 6.13 3.92 8.95
N MET A 358 5.22 4.86 8.70
CA MET A 358 4.99 5.50 7.39
C MET A 358 5.09 7.02 7.48
N ASN A 359 5.82 7.55 8.46
CA ASN A 359 6.18 8.97 8.55
C ASN A 359 7.65 9.23 8.20
N GLY A 360 8.52 8.33 8.63
CA GLY A 360 9.96 8.51 8.54
C GLY A 360 10.41 9.73 9.34
N ALA A 361 11.47 10.38 8.86
CA ALA A 361 11.99 11.60 9.47
C ALA A 361 11.21 12.87 9.04
N GLY A 362 10.09 12.71 8.33
CA GLY A 362 9.28 13.80 7.79
C GLY A 362 8.39 14.52 8.81
N GLU A 363 7.41 15.26 8.29
CA GLU A 363 6.37 15.88 9.12
C GLU A 363 5.58 14.82 9.89
N GLY A 364 5.31 15.07 11.16
CA GLY A 364 4.63 14.10 12.03
C GLY A 364 5.50 12.90 12.44
N SER A 365 6.82 12.93 12.20
CA SER A 365 7.75 11.89 12.65
C SER A 365 7.59 11.57 14.13
N ARG A 366 7.66 10.27 14.45
CA ARG A 366 7.57 9.73 15.82
C ARG A 366 8.79 8.89 16.18
N TYR A 367 9.95 9.22 15.61
CA TYR A 367 11.20 8.51 15.90
C TYR A 367 11.51 8.47 17.40
N ASP A 368 11.17 9.52 18.16
CA ASP A 368 11.33 9.55 19.62
C ASP A 368 10.54 8.44 20.33
N THR A 369 9.36 8.10 19.82
CA THR A 369 8.57 6.95 20.28
C THR A 369 9.15 5.64 19.76
N LEU A 370 9.52 5.57 18.48
CA LEU A 370 10.01 4.32 17.87
C LEU A 370 11.34 3.86 18.48
N THR A 371 12.23 4.78 18.87
CA THR A 371 13.48 4.44 19.57
C THR A 371 13.29 3.86 20.97
N ARG A 372 12.05 3.86 21.49
CA ARG A 372 11.67 3.19 22.74
C ARG A 372 11.18 1.75 22.51
N GLU A 373 11.18 1.32 21.26
CA GLU A 373 10.84 -0.05 20.84
C GLU A 373 9.49 -0.54 21.39
N PRO A 374 8.37 0.17 21.12
CA PRO A 374 7.06 -0.11 21.71
C PRO A 374 6.36 -1.36 21.18
N ALA A 375 6.92 -2.03 20.18
CA ALA A 375 6.40 -3.26 19.59
C ALA A 375 7.53 -4.29 19.39
N PRO A 376 7.24 -5.60 19.34
CA PRO A 376 8.24 -6.64 19.12
C PRO A 376 9.00 -6.51 17.80
N LEU A 377 8.28 -6.15 16.74
CA LEU A 377 8.84 -5.86 15.41
C LEU A 377 8.46 -4.44 14.97
N ILE A 378 9.43 -3.70 14.45
CA ILE A 378 9.21 -2.37 13.87
C ILE A 378 9.69 -2.38 12.41
N VAL A 379 8.79 -2.01 11.50
CA VAL A 379 9.02 -2.04 10.06
C VAL A 379 8.93 -0.62 9.52
N LYS A 380 9.89 -0.23 8.69
CA LYS A 380 9.80 1.00 7.89
C LYS A 380 9.12 0.72 6.56
N TRP A 381 8.12 1.50 6.18
CA TRP A 381 7.49 1.45 4.86
C TRP A 381 6.99 2.83 4.44
N VAL A 382 7.23 3.25 3.19
CA VAL A 382 6.84 4.56 2.61
C VAL A 382 7.08 5.78 3.55
N GLY A 383 6.64 6.98 3.17
CA GLY A 383 6.67 8.17 4.04
C GLY A 383 8.07 8.62 4.45
N SER A 384 8.63 9.59 3.71
CA SER A 384 10.03 10.03 3.85
C SER A 384 11.04 8.87 3.80
N LEU A 385 10.70 7.80 3.07
CA LEU A 385 11.59 6.70 2.76
C LEU A 385 12.47 7.09 1.58
N ILE A 386 13.70 7.50 1.88
CA ILE A 386 14.67 8.02 0.89
C ILE A 386 15.98 7.22 0.84
N SER A 387 16.23 6.44 1.91
CA SER A 387 17.35 5.51 2.14
C SER A 387 17.05 4.80 3.48
N THR A 388 18.05 4.16 4.09
CA THR A 388 17.98 3.66 5.47
C THR A 388 17.51 4.73 6.46
N THR A 389 16.84 4.32 7.54
CA THR A 389 16.52 5.22 8.66
C THR A 389 17.75 5.52 9.53
N GLY A 390 18.78 4.67 9.46
CA GLY A 390 19.97 4.69 10.32
C GLY A 390 19.70 4.37 11.79
N LEU A 391 18.47 3.99 12.14
CA LEU A 391 18.05 3.70 13.51
C LEU A 391 17.96 2.18 13.73
N SER A 392 18.70 1.68 14.72
CA SER A 392 18.75 0.24 15.05
C SER A 392 17.45 -0.33 15.62
N CYS A 393 16.46 0.52 15.94
CA CYS A 393 15.17 0.04 16.44
C CYS A 393 14.28 -0.52 15.33
N PHE A 394 14.52 -0.17 14.07
CA PHE A 394 13.82 -0.76 12.92
C PHE A 394 14.44 -2.11 12.58
N ASP A 395 13.63 -3.16 12.61
CA ASP A 395 14.07 -4.51 12.24
C ASP A 395 14.12 -4.67 10.73
N TYR A 396 13.11 -4.13 10.04
CA TYR A 396 12.92 -4.32 8.62
C TYR A 396 12.57 -3.03 7.89
N LEU A 397 12.89 -2.99 6.60
CA LEU A 397 12.47 -1.96 5.65
C LEU A 397 11.83 -2.63 4.44
N LEU A 398 10.58 -2.26 4.14
CA LEU A 398 9.81 -2.79 3.02
C LEU A 398 10.17 -2.07 1.71
N SER A 399 10.59 -2.84 0.72
CA SER A 399 11.16 -2.42 -0.56
C SER A 399 10.81 -3.44 -1.66
N ASP A 400 11.44 -3.30 -2.83
CA ASP A 400 11.49 -4.28 -3.91
C ASP A 400 12.93 -4.42 -4.47
N SER A 401 13.10 -5.32 -5.45
CA SER A 401 14.41 -5.62 -6.06
C SER A 401 14.94 -4.55 -7.02
N ILE A 402 14.10 -3.63 -7.48
CA ILE A 402 14.49 -2.50 -8.33
C ILE A 402 14.91 -1.33 -7.46
N GLU A 403 14.18 -1.03 -6.39
CA GLU A 403 14.54 0.01 -5.41
C GLU A 403 15.82 -0.33 -4.67
N THR A 404 15.88 -1.54 -4.12
CA THR A 404 17.06 -2.04 -3.41
C THR A 404 17.62 -3.26 -4.14
N PRO A 405 18.45 -3.08 -5.18
CA PRO A 405 19.03 -4.21 -5.91
C PRO A 405 19.92 -5.08 -5.02
N GLU A 406 20.27 -6.27 -5.52
CA GLU A 406 21.21 -7.14 -4.82
C GLU A 406 22.56 -6.43 -4.58
N GLY A 407 23.16 -6.66 -3.40
CA GLY A 407 24.47 -6.11 -3.04
C GLY A 407 24.44 -4.77 -2.33
N VAL A 408 23.26 -4.17 -2.10
CA VAL A 408 23.14 -2.91 -1.36
C VAL A 408 22.83 -3.07 0.13
N ASP A 409 22.61 -4.30 0.61
CA ASP A 409 22.17 -4.60 1.98
C ASP A 409 23.08 -3.98 3.06
N GLU A 410 24.38 -3.84 2.80
CA GLU A 410 25.35 -3.21 3.72
C GLU A 410 25.12 -1.70 3.91
N LEU A 411 24.33 -1.07 3.04
CA LEU A 411 23.93 0.35 3.12
C LEU A 411 22.62 0.54 3.89
N TYR A 412 22.12 -0.50 4.55
CA TYR A 412 20.91 -0.45 5.35
C TYR A 412 21.17 -1.03 6.75
N VAL A 413 20.75 -0.31 7.79
CA VAL A 413 20.78 -0.86 9.15
C VAL A 413 19.63 -1.85 9.38
N GLU A 414 18.54 -1.67 8.64
CA GLU A 414 17.38 -2.55 8.62
C GLU A 414 17.63 -3.76 7.71
N LYS A 415 16.93 -4.86 7.98
CA LYS A 415 16.85 -5.97 7.04
C LYS A 415 15.84 -5.68 5.94
N LEU A 416 16.26 -5.82 4.69
CA LEU A 416 15.41 -5.50 3.54
C LEU A 416 14.38 -6.62 3.32
N ILE A 417 13.11 -6.23 3.25
CA ILE A 417 12.04 -7.07 2.69
C ILE A 417 11.85 -6.61 1.26
N ARG A 418 12.24 -7.43 0.28
CA ARG A 418 12.08 -7.15 -1.16
C ARG A 418 10.87 -7.90 -1.68
N LEU A 419 9.76 -7.19 -1.83
CA LEU A 419 8.57 -7.71 -2.51
C LEU A 419 8.90 -8.06 -3.97
N PRO A 420 8.15 -8.98 -4.60
CA PRO A 420 8.46 -9.45 -5.95
C PRO A 420 8.16 -8.41 -7.04
N ASP A 421 7.24 -7.48 -6.77
CA ASP A 421 6.81 -6.44 -7.71
C ASP A 421 7.25 -5.04 -7.23
N ASP A 422 6.34 -4.09 -7.09
CA ASP A 422 6.62 -2.74 -6.55
C ASP A 422 6.61 -2.74 -5.01
N TYR A 423 7.22 -1.74 -4.38
CA TYR A 423 7.16 -1.52 -2.93
C TYR A 423 5.92 -0.74 -2.47
N ILE A 424 5.11 -0.22 -3.41
CA ILE A 424 3.81 0.44 -3.17
C ILE A 424 2.68 -0.17 -3.98
N CYS A 425 1.44 0.18 -3.63
CA CYS A 425 0.26 -0.11 -4.44
C CYS A 425 -0.56 1.17 -4.65
N TYR A 426 -0.52 1.71 -5.86
CA TYR A 426 -1.08 3.01 -6.21
C TYR A 426 -2.60 2.95 -6.44
N HIS A 427 -3.31 3.88 -5.81
CA HIS A 427 -4.73 4.16 -6.02
C HIS A 427 -4.90 5.29 -7.04
N ILE A 428 -5.57 5.00 -8.15
CA ILE A 428 -5.98 6.00 -9.14
C ILE A 428 -7.14 6.83 -8.58
N PRO A 429 -6.99 8.14 -8.36
CA PRO A 429 -8.06 8.96 -7.79
C PRO A 429 -9.26 9.08 -8.73
N GLU A 430 -10.48 8.99 -8.19
CA GLU A 430 -11.74 9.13 -8.95
C GLU A 430 -11.85 10.45 -9.72
N HIS A 431 -11.22 11.52 -9.21
CA HIS A 431 -11.23 12.85 -9.84
C HIS A 431 -10.15 13.05 -10.90
N ALA A 432 -9.40 12.01 -11.26
CA ALA A 432 -8.38 12.08 -12.30
C ALA A 432 -8.99 12.49 -13.66
N PRO A 433 -8.47 13.55 -14.33
CA PRO A 433 -8.97 13.94 -15.64
C PRO A 433 -8.77 12.84 -16.69
N SER A 434 -9.53 12.85 -17.79
CA SER A 434 -9.28 11.97 -18.94
C SER A 434 -7.93 12.25 -19.60
N CYS A 435 -7.28 11.22 -20.14
CA CYS A 435 -6.14 11.40 -21.05
C CYS A 435 -6.60 12.11 -22.33
N ASN A 436 -5.76 12.99 -22.87
CA ASN A 436 -5.95 13.58 -24.18
C ASN A 436 -5.01 12.94 -25.22
N GLY A 437 -5.27 13.19 -26.51
CA GLY A 437 -4.34 12.81 -27.57
C GLY A 437 -3.00 13.55 -27.47
N LEU A 438 -2.01 13.13 -28.27
CA LEU A 438 -0.65 13.69 -28.27
C LEU A 438 -0.65 15.21 -28.58
N PRO A 439 -0.24 16.07 -27.62
CA PRO A 439 -0.22 17.53 -27.81
C PRO A 439 0.64 18.01 -28.99
N ALA A 440 1.77 17.36 -29.26
CA ALA A 440 2.68 17.71 -30.34
C ALA A 440 2.03 17.70 -31.73
N LEU A 441 1.00 16.87 -31.96
CA LEU A 441 0.27 16.83 -33.23
C LEU A 441 -0.51 18.13 -33.53
N ASN A 442 -0.93 18.85 -32.48
CA ASN A 442 -1.67 20.10 -32.62
C ASN A 442 -0.75 21.32 -32.56
N ASN A 443 0.26 21.29 -31.68
CA ASN A 443 1.11 22.44 -31.41
C ASN A 443 2.31 22.54 -32.36
N GLY A 444 2.68 21.44 -33.04
CA GLY A 444 3.79 21.39 -33.99
C GLY A 444 5.18 21.27 -33.36
N TYR A 445 5.27 21.03 -32.05
CA TYR A 445 6.53 20.85 -31.32
C TYR A 445 6.34 19.90 -30.12
N ILE A 446 7.44 19.28 -29.69
CA ILE A 446 7.47 18.43 -28.48
C ILE A 446 7.52 19.30 -27.22
N THR A 447 6.70 18.97 -26.24
CA THR A 447 6.75 19.53 -24.89
C THR A 447 7.24 18.46 -23.93
N PHE A 448 8.49 18.59 -23.49
CA PHE A 448 8.99 17.90 -22.32
C PHE A 448 8.39 18.50 -21.06
N GLY A 449 8.17 17.69 -20.03
CA GLY A 449 7.59 18.15 -18.77
C GLY A 449 8.25 17.57 -17.54
N CYS A 450 8.32 18.33 -16.46
CA CYS A 450 8.71 17.83 -15.14
C CYS A 450 7.87 18.54 -14.07
N LEU A 451 6.97 17.78 -13.43
CA LEU A 451 6.12 18.27 -12.35
C LEU A 451 6.61 17.87 -10.95
N ASN A 452 7.84 17.35 -10.87
CA ASN A 452 8.52 17.10 -9.60
C ASN A 452 8.75 18.40 -8.81
N ASN A 453 8.91 18.28 -7.48
CA ASN A 453 9.27 19.41 -6.63
C ASN A 453 10.55 20.08 -7.15
N PRO A 454 10.55 21.40 -7.45
CA PRO A 454 11.73 22.10 -7.97
C PRO A 454 12.99 22.03 -7.10
N ALA A 455 12.89 21.65 -5.83
CA ALA A 455 14.06 21.32 -5.00
C ALA A 455 14.91 20.14 -5.55
N LYS A 456 14.34 19.30 -6.43
CA LYS A 456 15.00 18.18 -7.11
C LYS A 456 15.73 18.60 -8.40
N LEU A 457 15.65 19.87 -8.80
CA LEU A 457 16.24 20.34 -10.06
C LEU A 457 17.72 20.66 -9.90
N SER A 458 18.54 19.61 -9.85
CA SER A 458 19.99 19.75 -9.68
C SER A 458 20.66 20.41 -10.90
N PRO A 459 21.66 21.30 -10.71
CA PRO A 459 22.34 21.96 -11.83
C PRO A 459 22.96 21.00 -12.86
N PRO A 460 23.62 19.88 -12.49
CA PRO A 460 24.17 18.94 -13.46
C PRO A 460 23.11 18.31 -14.36
N MET A 461 21.94 17.98 -13.82
CA MET A 461 20.82 17.44 -14.60
C MET A 461 20.25 18.48 -15.57
N LEU A 462 20.07 19.73 -15.12
CA LEU A 462 19.54 20.80 -15.96
C LEU A 462 20.42 21.06 -17.19
N ALA A 463 21.75 20.91 -17.06
CA ALA A 463 22.67 20.97 -18.19
C ALA A 463 22.40 19.86 -19.23
N GLU A 464 22.08 18.64 -18.78
CA GLU A 464 21.75 17.52 -19.67
C GLU A 464 20.39 17.70 -20.35
N TRP A 465 19.40 18.27 -19.65
CA TRP A 465 18.13 18.65 -20.27
C TRP A 465 18.30 19.78 -21.28
N ALA A 466 19.19 20.75 -21.04
CA ALA A 466 19.49 21.79 -22.01
C ALA A 466 20.13 21.22 -23.29
N LYS A 467 20.99 20.20 -23.17
CA LYS A 467 21.53 19.47 -24.33
C LYS A 467 20.41 18.76 -25.11
N LEU A 468 19.51 18.06 -24.43
CA LEU A 468 18.35 17.40 -25.05
C LEU A 468 17.47 18.39 -25.83
N LEU A 469 17.15 19.54 -25.23
CA LEU A 469 16.39 20.59 -25.89
C LEU A 469 17.12 21.09 -27.16
N LYS A 470 18.45 21.13 -27.19
CA LYS A 470 19.18 21.51 -28.41
C LYS A 470 19.19 20.43 -29.48
N GLU A 471 19.24 19.17 -29.07
CA GLU A 471 19.15 18.02 -29.97
C GLU A 471 17.78 17.96 -30.67
N ILE A 472 16.72 18.49 -30.03
CA ILE A 472 15.36 18.52 -30.58
C ILE A 472 14.91 19.99 -30.74
N PRO A 473 15.07 20.57 -31.96
CA PRO A 473 14.67 21.95 -32.24
C PRO A 473 13.21 22.23 -31.88
N ASP A 474 12.93 23.48 -31.51
CA ASP A 474 11.59 24.01 -31.16
C ASP A 474 10.88 23.35 -29.96
N SER A 475 11.43 22.27 -29.38
CA SER A 475 10.83 21.63 -28.22
C SER A 475 10.81 22.54 -26.99
N LYS A 476 9.85 22.36 -26.09
CA LYS A 476 9.69 23.16 -24.87
C LYS A 476 9.84 22.31 -23.63
N LEU A 477 10.19 22.95 -22.51
CA LEU A 477 10.24 22.32 -21.20
C LEU A 477 9.22 23.00 -20.28
N LEU A 478 8.20 22.25 -19.86
CA LEU A 478 7.18 22.68 -18.93
C LEU A 478 7.53 22.25 -17.51
N LEU A 479 7.66 23.22 -16.62
CA LEU A 479 7.95 23.02 -15.21
C LEU A 479 6.84 23.65 -14.37
N ARG A 480 6.41 22.93 -13.33
CA ARG A 480 5.39 23.44 -12.40
C ARG A 480 5.84 23.28 -10.96
N GLY A 481 5.59 24.30 -10.16
CA GLY A 481 6.00 24.29 -8.77
C GLY A 481 5.95 25.66 -8.12
N ILE A 482 5.85 25.65 -6.79
CA ILE A 482 5.66 26.86 -6.00
C ILE A 482 6.81 27.87 -6.14
N GLN A 483 8.00 27.38 -6.44
CA GLN A 483 9.22 28.17 -6.59
C GLN A 483 9.19 29.06 -7.85
N PHE A 484 8.41 28.71 -8.86
CA PHE A 484 8.34 29.49 -10.11
C PHE A 484 7.54 30.81 -9.98
N GLU A 485 6.86 31.02 -8.85
CA GLU A 485 6.31 32.35 -8.49
C GLU A 485 7.44 33.36 -8.20
N SER A 486 8.62 32.89 -7.78
CA SER A 486 9.79 33.75 -7.56
C SER A 486 10.44 34.13 -8.90
N ALA A 487 10.47 35.44 -9.19
CA ALA A 487 11.18 35.98 -10.35
C ALA A 487 12.68 35.60 -10.31
N ARG A 488 13.34 35.73 -9.15
CA ARG A 488 14.75 35.36 -8.99
C ARG A 488 15.00 33.89 -9.34
N TYR A 489 14.13 32.98 -8.89
CA TYR A 489 14.32 31.56 -9.15
C TYR A 489 14.12 31.24 -10.64
N ARG A 490 13.13 31.88 -11.29
CA ARG A 490 12.96 31.80 -12.75
C ARG A 490 14.20 32.33 -13.48
N ASP A 491 14.70 33.50 -13.10
CA ASP A 491 15.87 34.12 -13.71
C ASP A 491 17.11 33.22 -13.58
N LYS A 492 17.35 32.64 -12.38
CA LYS A 492 18.40 31.64 -12.15
C LYS A 492 18.27 30.47 -13.13
N LEU A 493 17.09 29.88 -13.24
CA LEU A 493 16.88 28.73 -14.10
C LEU A 493 17.08 29.10 -15.58
N THR A 494 16.53 30.23 -16.02
CA THR A 494 16.73 30.72 -17.39
C THR A 494 18.21 30.99 -17.69
N GLY A 495 18.98 31.48 -16.72
CA GLY A 495 20.42 31.66 -16.84
C GLY A 495 21.16 30.36 -17.12
N ILE A 496 20.85 29.29 -16.37
CA ILE A 496 21.45 27.95 -16.57
C ILE A 496 21.20 27.44 -18.00
N PHE A 497 19.97 27.58 -18.51
CA PHE A 497 19.63 27.16 -19.87
C PHE A 497 20.26 28.08 -20.94
N ALA A 498 20.31 29.38 -20.69
CA ALA A 498 20.93 30.36 -21.59
C ALA A 498 22.43 30.13 -21.75
N GLU A 499 23.15 29.76 -20.68
CA GLU A 499 24.57 29.35 -20.72
C GLU A 499 24.80 28.17 -21.67
N HIS A 500 23.81 27.31 -21.85
CA HIS A 500 23.85 26.18 -22.77
C HIS A 500 23.33 26.50 -24.17
N GLY A 501 22.80 27.71 -24.39
CA GLY A 501 22.26 28.18 -25.68
C GLY A 501 20.79 27.80 -25.91
N VAL A 502 20.00 27.60 -24.85
CA VAL A 502 18.54 27.41 -24.94
C VAL A 502 17.84 28.74 -24.67
N ALA A 503 16.95 29.14 -25.57
CA ALA A 503 16.20 30.39 -25.47
C ALA A 503 15.12 30.34 -24.37
N VAL A 504 14.85 31.49 -23.74
CA VAL A 504 13.93 31.61 -22.60
C VAL A 504 12.48 31.22 -22.92
N ASP A 505 12.03 31.45 -24.14
CA ASP A 505 10.67 31.13 -24.62
C ASP A 505 10.42 29.61 -24.77
N ARG A 506 11.49 28.80 -24.69
CA ARG A 506 11.41 27.34 -24.61
C ARG A 506 11.12 26.83 -23.21
N LEU A 507 11.19 27.68 -22.18
CA LEU A 507 10.94 27.32 -20.78
C LEU A 507 9.56 27.82 -20.33
N LEU A 508 8.64 26.90 -20.06
CA LEU A 508 7.30 27.17 -19.57
C LEU A 508 7.26 26.92 -18.07
N MET A 509 7.47 27.96 -17.27
CA MET A 509 7.51 27.86 -15.80
C MET A 509 6.21 28.37 -15.18
N GLU A 510 5.49 27.49 -14.50
CA GLU A 510 4.17 27.76 -13.92
C GLU A 510 4.16 27.61 -12.40
N GLY A 511 3.39 28.46 -11.73
CA GLY A 511 3.18 28.42 -10.29
C GLY A 511 2.45 27.17 -9.79
N PRO A 512 2.12 27.10 -8.49
CA PRO A 512 1.41 25.96 -7.92
C PRO A 512 -0.01 25.84 -8.48
N ALA A 513 -0.61 24.67 -8.32
CA ALA A 513 -2.01 24.44 -8.62
C ALA A 513 -2.67 23.50 -7.63
N GLN A 514 -3.99 23.55 -7.56
CA GLN A 514 -4.76 22.50 -6.88
C GLN A 514 -4.60 21.17 -7.62
N HIS A 515 -4.77 20.04 -6.93
CA HIS A 515 -4.39 18.73 -7.46
C HIS A 515 -5.03 18.39 -8.81
N GLN A 516 -6.33 18.67 -9.01
CA GLN A 516 -6.99 18.42 -10.30
C GLN A 516 -6.40 19.26 -11.44
N GLU A 517 -6.12 20.54 -11.20
CA GLU A 517 -5.50 21.43 -12.19
C GLU A 517 -4.02 21.05 -12.41
N PHE A 518 -3.33 20.59 -11.37
CA PHE A 518 -1.99 20.02 -11.46
C PHE A 518 -1.97 18.79 -12.38
N LEU A 519 -2.91 17.86 -12.22
CA LEU A 519 -3.05 16.70 -13.13
C LEU A 519 -3.38 17.12 -14.56
N ALA A 520 -4.20 18.16 -14.75
CA ALA A 520 -4.51 18.68 -16.08
C ALA A 520 -3.27 19.25 -16.81
N THR A 521 -2.21 19.63 -16.10
CA THR A 521 -0.94 20.06 -16.74
C THR A 521 -0.32 18.98 -17.61
N TYR A 522 -0.46 17.69 -17.26
CA TYR A 522 0.05 16.57 -18.06
C TYR A 522 -0.57 16.49 -19.47
N GLN A 523 -1.76 17.07 -19.67
CA GLN A 523 -2.39 17.17 -20.99
C GLN A 523 -1.64 18.09 -21.96
N ARG A 524 -0.63 18.84 -21.48
CA ARG A 524 0.24 19.69 -22.30
C ARG A 524 1.65 19.13 -22.43
N ILE A 525 1.93 17.97 -21.85
CA ILE A 525 3.24 17.34 -21.84
C ILE A 525 3.20 16.12 -22.74
N ASP A 526 4.14 16.00 -23.67
CA ASP A 526 4.29 14.85 -24.56
C ASP A 526 5.10 13.74 -23.89
N ILE A 527 6.22 14.10 -23.25
CA ILE A 527 7.17 13.21 -22.58
C ILE A 527 7.59 13.84 -21.24
N ALA A 528 7.52 13.08 -20.15
CA ALA A 528 8.00 13.52 -18.85
C ALA A 528 9.49 13.19 -18.66
N LEU A 529 10.26 14.16 -18.18
CA LEU A 529 11.67 14.01 -17.81
C LEU A 529 11.77 13.88 -16.29
N ASP A 530 12.27 12.75 -15.82
CA ASP A 530 12.43 12.51 -14.39
C ASP A 530 13.70 13.17 -13.81
N THR A 531 13.70 13.39 -12.50
CA THR A 531 14.77 14.10 -11.79
C THR A 531 15.86 13.19 -11.23
N TRP A 532 17.07 13.73 -11.07
CA TRP A 532 18.24 13.01 -10.52
C TRP A 532 19.07 13.94 -9.61
N PRO A 533 19.64 13.45 -8.48
CA PRO A 533 19.73 12.07 -8.00
C PRO A 533 18.51 11.57 -7.23
N TYR A 534 17.49 12.42 -7.04
CA TYR A 534 16.23 12.07 -6.41
C TYR A 534 15.14 12.04 -7.50
N SER A 535 14.59 10.86 -7.74
CA SER A 535 13.56 10.59 -8.77
C SER A 535 12.13 10.94 -8.35
N GLY A 536 11.21 10.90 -9.30
CA GLY A 536 9.77 10.98 -9.08
C GLY A 536 9.23 9.68 -8.47
N GLY A 537 8.33 9.81 -7.49
CA GLY A 537 7.55 8.68 -6.97
C GLY A 537 6.11 8.82 -7.47
N LEU A 538 5.28 9.52 -6.67
CA LEU A 538 3.89 9.79 -7.04
C LEU A 538 3.74 10.46 -8.41
N THR A 539 4.62 11.42 -8.72
CA THR A 539 4.60 12.14 -10.00
C THR A 539 4.79 11.21 -11.20
N THR A 540 5.52 10.10 -11.03
CA THR A 540 5.71 9.09 -12.08
C THR A 540 4.44 8.28 -12.29
N CYS A 541 3.81 7.83 -11.20
CA CYS A 541 2.48 7.18 -11.27
C CYS A 541 1.44 8.11 -11.89
N GLU A 542 1.42 9.40 -11.52
CA GLU A 542 0.49 10.39 -12.06
C GLU A 542 0.75 10.69 -13.54
N ALA A 543 2.01 10.74 -13.98
CA ALA A 543 2.36 10.92 -15.39
C ALA A 543 1.85 9.75 -16.22
N LEU A 544 2.12 8.50 -15.81
CA LEU A 544 1.62 7.30 -16.49
C LEU A 544 0.08 7.27 -16.49
N MET A 545 -0.55 7.58 -15.35
CA MET A 545 -2.01 7.71 -15.22
C MET A 545 -2.55 8.76 -16.19
N MET A 546 -1.85 9.87 -16.41
CA MET A 546 -2.26 10.92 -17.36
C MET A 546 -1.83 10.64 -18.81
N GLY A 547 -1.30 9.45 -19.09
CA GLY A 547 -0.91 9.02 -20.43
C GLY A 547 0.39 9.67 -20.91
N VAL A 548 1.31 10.01 -20.02
CA VAL A 548 2.60 10.64 -20.33
C VAL A 548 3.74 9.68 -20.00
N PRO A 549 4.54 9.21 -20.98
CA PRO A 549 5.69 8.37 -20.70
C PRO A 549 6.76 9.14 -19.94
N VAL A 550 7.42 8.47 -18.99
CA VAL A 550 8.46 9.07 -18.14
C VAL A 550 9.80 8.43 -18.50
N VAL A 551 10.78 9.23 -18.88
CA VAL A 551 12.17 8.75 -19.02
C VAL A 551 12.91 9.05 -17.73
N THR A 552 13.55 8.04 -17.14
CA THR A 552 14.32 8.19 -15.89
C THR A 552 15.75 7.73 -16.05
N ARG A 553 16.64 8.39 -15.29
CA ARG A 553 18.01 7.93 -15.08
C ARG A 553 18.13 7.47 -13.63
N VAL A 554 18.57 6.23 -13.46
CA VAL A 554 18.73 5.59 -12.16
C VAL A 554 19.70 6.37 -11.27
N GLY A 555 19.27 6.65 -10.04
CA GLY A 555 20.07 7.28 -8.99
C GLY A 555 20.76 6.29 -8.05
N PRO A 556 21.68 6.80 -7.20
CA PRO A 556 22.53 5.97 -6.36
C PRO A 556 21.85 5.45 -5.07
N THR A 557 20.70 6.00 -4.69
CA THR A 557 19.98 5.68 -3.46
C THR A 557 18.54 5.25 -3.76
N PHE A 558 17.83 4.78 -2.74
CA PHE A 558 16.39 4.48 -2.81
C PHE A 558 15.61 5.65 -3.43
N ALA A 559 15.82 6.88 -2.94
CA ALA A 559 15.18 8.07 -3.51
C ALA A 559 15.43 8.30 -5.01
N GLY A 560 16.56 7.81 -5.52
CA GLY A 560 16.93 7.89 -6.92
C GLY A 560 16.34 6.81 -7.82
N ARG A 561 15.55 5.88 -7.26
CA ARG A 561 15.11 4.67 -7.95
C ARG A 561 13.59 4.46 -7.93
N HIS A 562 12.84 5.34 -7.26
CA HIS A 562 11.36 5.34 -7.26
C HIS A 562 10.76 5.23 -8.68
N SER A 563 11.23 6.07 -9.61
CA SER A 563 10.71 6.00 -10.98
C SER A 563 11.08 4.71 -11.69
N ALA A 564 12.27 4.16 -11.41
CA ALA A 564 12.71 2.93 -12.03
C ALA A 564 11.84 1.74 -11.60
N THR A 565 11.51 1.62 -10.31
CA THR A 565 10.64 0.53 -9.84
C THR A 565 9.24 0.63 -10.46
N HIS A 566 8.65 1.82 -10.49
CA HIS A 566 7.32 2.02 -11.09
C HIS A 566 7.35 1.73 -12.60
N LEU A 567 8.38 2.13 -13.33
CA LEU A 567 8.46 1.87 -14.77
C LEU A 567 8.65 0.38 -15.08
N VAL A 568 9.56 -0.29 -14.35
CA VAL A 568 9.79 -1.74 -14.55
C VAL A 568 8.54 -2.54 -14.23
N ASN A 569 7.86 -2.24 -13.12
CA ASN A 569 6.63 -2.94 -12.74
C ASN A 569 5.44 -2.60 -13.64
N ALA A 570 5.45 -1.44 -14.33
CA ALA A 570 4.48 -1.14 -15.39
C ALA A 570 4.80 -1.83 -16.74
N GLY A 571 5.91 -2.56 -16.84
CA GLY A 571 6.37 -3.20 -18.08
C GLY A 571 7.09 -2.26 -19.05
N LEU A 572 7.63 -1.14 -18.57
CA LEU A 572 8.26 -0.06 -19.35
C LEU A 572 9.76 0.07 -19.05
N SER A 573 10.45 -1.06 -18.87
CA SER A 573 11.87 -1.11 -18.49
C SER A 573 12.79 -0.37 -19.47
N GLU A 574 12.40 -0.22 -20.73
CA GLU A 574 13.14 0.53 -21.76
C GLU A 574 13.22 2.04 -21.51
N LEU A 575 12.38 2.57 -20.61
CA LEU A 575 12.39 3.97 -20.19
C LEU A 575 13.30 4.23 -18.98
N VAL A 576 13.89 3.18 -18.42
CA VAL A 576 14.87 3.23 -17.33
C VAL A 576 16.28 3.19 -17.90
N THR A 577 17.09 4.18 -17.57
CA THR A 577 18.42 4.37 -18.16
C THR A 577 19.51 4.51 -17.10
N ASP A 578 20.74 4.11 -17.43
CA ASP A 578 21.87 4.17 -16.48
C ASP A 578 22.77 5.41 -16.70
N SER A 579 22.65 6.07 -17.86
CA SER A 579 23.50 7.20 -18.27
C SER A 579 22.70 8.35 -18.87
N TRP A 580 23.27 9.56 -18.83
CA TRP A 580 22.65 10.73 -19.47
C TRP A 580 22.61 10.63 -20.99
N GLU A 581 23.55 9.91 -21.59
CA GLU A 581 23.56 9.64 -23.03
C GLU A 581 22.36 8.78 -23.43
N GLU A 582 22.13 7.68 -22.71
CA GLU A 582 20.97 6.83 -22.94
C GLU A 582 19.66 7.54 -22.63
N PHE A 583 19.61 8.31 -21.53
CA PHE A 583 18.45 9.14 -21.19
C PHE A 583 18.04 10.06 -22.35
N ARG A 584 19.00 10.79 -22.93
CA ARG A 584 18.73 11.68 -24.09
C ARG A 584 18.35 10.90 -25.33
N LYS A 585 19.01 9.77 -25.57
CA LYS A 585 18.67 8.88 -26.68
C LYS A 585 17.22 8.41 -26.61
N ARG A 586 16.76 7.91 -25.44
CA ARG A 586 15.36 7.47 -25.25
C ARG A 586 14.35 8.59 -25.43
N ALA A 587 14.62 9.76 -24.83
CA ALA A 587 13.77 10.93 -25.02
C ALA A 587 13.70 11.37 -26.50
N THR A 588 14.81 11.27 -27.24
CA THR A 588 14.87 11.60 -28.67
C THR A 588 14.15 10.57 -29.53
N GLU A 589 14.29 9.28 -29.25
CA GLU A 589 13.59 8.20 -29.96
C GLU A 589 12.06 8.37 -29.83
N LEU A 590 11.56 8.66 -28.62
CA LEU A 590 10.14 8.96 -28.39
C LEU A 590 9.69 10.22 -29.14
N ALA A 591 10.50 11.27 -29.14
CA ALA A 591 10.19 12.54 -29.79
C ALA A 591 10.19 12.46 -31.33
N ALA A 592 10.92 11.52 -31.92
CA ALA A 592 11.07 11.37 -33.37
C ALA A 592 9.91 10.62 -34.04
N ASP A 593 9.16 9.79 -33.31
CA ASP A 593 8.05 8.98 -33.82
C ASP A 593 6.72 9.39 -33.16
N LEU A 594 6.13 10.48 -33.64
CA LEU A 594 4.86 11.00 -33.11
C LEU A 594 3.69 10.00 -33.23
N PRO A 595 3.52 9.25 -34.34
CA PRO A 595 2.49 8.21 -34.41
C PRO A 595 2.62 7.17 -33.30
N ASN A 596 3.82 6.62 -33.07
CA ASN A 596 4.03 5.64 -32.02
C ASN A 596 3.86 6.26 -30.62
N LEU A 597 4.38 7.47 -30.40
CA LEU A 597 4.20 8.20 -29.14
C LEU A 597 2.71 8.42 -28.84
N ALA A 598 1.88 8.74 -29.83
CA ALA A 598 0.45 8.89 -29.65
C ALA A 598 -0.24 7.58 -29.22
N VAL A 599 0.19 6.43 -29.78
CA VAL A 599 -0.28 5.10 -29.38
C VAL A 599 0.12 4.78 -27.94
N ILE A 600 1.39 5.01 -27.58
CA ILE A 600 1.88 4.82 -26.20
C ILE A 600 1.03 5.62 -25.22
N ARG A 601 0.86 6.93 -25.46
CA ARG A 601 0.06 7.80 -24.59
C ARG A 601 -1.38 7.33 -24.41
N ALA A 602 -2.00 6.84 -25.46
CA ALA A 602 -3.38 6.35 -25.43
C ALA A 602 -3.52 5.07 -24.58
N ALA A 603 -2.48 4.22 -24.53
CA ALA A 603 -2.49 2.95 -23.79
C ALA A 603 -2.02 3.07 -22.33
N LEU A 604 -1.19 4.08 -22.00
CA LEU A 604 -0.46 4.15 -20.73
C LEU A 604 -1.32 4.08 -19.46
N ARG A 605 -2.51 4.70 -19.44
CA ARG A 605 -3.41 4.59 -18.27
C ARG A 605 -3.87 3.15 -18.05
N THR A 606 -4.25 2.46 -19.12
CA THR A 606 -4.65 1.05 -19.06
C THR A 606 -3.47 0.19 -18.63
N ILE A 607 -2.29 0.39 -19.22
CA ILE A 607 -1.05 -0.29 -18.82
C ILE A 607 -0.79 -0.12 -17.32
N LEU A 608 -0.87 1.11 -16.79
CA LEU A 608 -0.70 1.36 -15.36
C LEU A 608 -1.75 0.61 -14.52
N THR A 609 -3.02 0.70 -14.92
CA THR A 609 -4.17 0.13 -14.19
C THR A 609 -4.08 -1.40 -14.12
N ASP A 610 -3.64 -2.03 -15.21
CA ASP A 610 -3.54 -3.49 -15.33
C ASP A 610 -2.20 -4.04 -14.82
N SER A 611 -1.27 -3.18 -14.42
CA SER A 611 0.04 -3.58 -13.89
C SER A 611 0.01 -3.89 -12.39
N PRO A 612 1.02 -4.62 -11.85
CA PRO A 612 1.16 -4.89 -10.42
C PRO A 612 1.11 -3.64 -9.51
N ILE A 613 1.43 -2.46 -10.05
CA ILE A 613 1.42 -1.18 -9.30
C ILE A 613 0.02 -0.85 -8.78
N CYS A 614 -1.05 -1.21 -9.51
CA CYS A 614 -2.43 -0.96 -9.11
C CYS A 614 -3.17 -2.24 -8.66
N ASP A 615 -2.49 -3.39 -8.62
CA ASP A 615 -3.08 -4.68 -8.22
C ASP A 615 -3.09 -4.87 -6.70
N GLY A 616 -4.12 -4.30 -6.06
CA GLY A 616 -4.34 -4.37 -4.62
C GLY A 616 -4.35 -5.80 -4.06
N PRO A 617 -5.15 -6.74 -4.60
CA PRO A 617 -5.16 -8.14 -4.16
C PRO A 617 -3.78 -8.81 -4.23
N ARG A 618 -3.04 -8.66 -5.34
CA ARG A 618 -1.71 -9.25 -5.48
C ARG A 618 -0.72 -8.67 -4.47
N PHE A 619 -0.67 -7.33 -4.35
CA PHE A 619 0.21 -6.67 -3.38
C PHE A 619 -0.12 -7.11 -1.94
N ALA A 620 -1.40 -7.15 -1.58
CA ALA A 620 -1.84 -7.56 -0.25
C ALA A 620 -1.47 -9.00 0.08
N SER A 621 -1.51 -9.91 -0.90
CA SER A 621 -1.03 -11.29 -0.74
C SER A 621 0.47 -11.36 -0.43
N HIS A 622 1.30 -10.59 -1.17
CA HIS A 622 2.74 -10.52 -0.91
C HIS A 622 3.05 -9.86 0.43
N LEU A 623 2.35 -8.77 0.78
CA LEU A 623 2.48 -8.09 2.07
C LEU A 623 2.08 -9.01 3.23
N ALA A 624 0.97 -9.74 3.11
CA ALA A 624 0.52 -10.71 4.10
C ALA A 624 1.58 -11.80 4.32
N THR A 625 2.13 -12.35 3.24
CA THR A 625 3.21 -13.34 3.28
C THR A 625 4.44 -12.78 3.99
N ALA A 626 4.87 -11.56 3.66
CA ALA A 626 6.01 -10.91 4.28
C ALA A 626 5.81 -10.71 5.80
N LEU A 627 4.68 -10.13 6.21
CA LEU A 627 4.36 -9.87 7.62
C LEU A 627 4.24 -11.18 8.42
N ARG A 628 3.67 -12.23 7.83
CA ARG A 628 3.61 -13.57 8.44
C ARG A 628 5.00 -14.19 8.59
N ALA A 629 5.84 -14.11 7.57
CA ALA A 629 7.19 -14.67 7.58
C ALA A 629 8.05 -14.04 8.69
N ILE A 630 8.09 -12.69 8.77
CA ILE A 630 8.88 -12.01 9.80
C ILE A 630 8.33 -12.25 11.22
N TRP A 631 7.01 -12.37 11.38
CA TRP A 631 6.39 -12.71 12.66
C TRP A 631 6.72 -14.13 13.10
N GLN A 632 6.62 -15.09 12.19
CA GLN A 632 6.97 -16.49 12.46
C GLN A 632 8.45 -16.61 12.85
N ARG A 633 9.34 -15.95 12.10
CA ARG A 633 10.77 -15.89 12.42
C ARG A 633 11.05 -15.32 13.82
N HIS A 634 10.34 -14.26 14.19
CA HIS A 634 10.41 -13.69 15.55
C HIS A 634 9.91 -14.67 16.63
N CYS A 635 8.82 -15.40 16.35
CA CYS A 635 8.29 -16.43 17.25
C CYS A 635 9.27 -17.59 17.45
N GLU A 636 10.03 -17.94 16.41
CA GLU A 636 11.10 -18.95 16.44
C GLU A 636 12.35 -18.47 17.20
N GLY A 637 12.42 -17.18 17.58
CA GLY A 637 13.56 -16.61 18.29
C GLY A 637 14.80 -16.37 17.42
N LYS A 638 14.63 -16.37 16.09
CA LYS A 638 15.71 -16.06 15.13
C LYS A 638 15.89 -14.53 15.00
N PRO A 639 17.12 -14.05 14.74
CA PRO A 639 17.35 -12.63 14.48
C PRO A 639 16.72 -12.21 13.14
N PRO A 640 16.34 -10.93 12.96
CA PRO A 640 15.89 -10.43 11.66
C PRO A 640 16.88 -10.73 10.54
N GLU A 641 16.39 -11.09 9.36
CA GLU A 641 17.21 -11.31 8.16
C GLU A 641 16.47 -10.86 6.89
N ALA A 642 17.21 -10.47 5.84
CA ALA A 642 16.65 -10.04 4.57
C ALA A 642 15.71 -11.11 4.00
N LEU A 643 14.55 -10.67 3.52
CA LEU A 643 13.49 -11.51 2.96
C LEU A 643 13.30 -11.13 1.49
N THR A 644 13.41 -12.09 0.60
CA THR A 644 13.18 -11.92 -0.84
C THR A 644 12.08 -12.86 -1.31
N PHE A 645 11.55 -12.60 -2.51
CA PHE A 645 10.49 -13.41 -3.10
C PHE A 645 10.96 -13.98 -4.44
N SER A 646 10.58 -15.22 -4.73
CA SER A 646 10.70 -15.79 -6.07
C SER A 646 9.69 -15.12 -7.01
N LYS A 647 9.86 -15.35 -8.33
CA LYS A 647 8.85 -14.95 -9.33
C LYS A 647 7.47 -15.57 -9.09
N SER A 648 7.40 -16.70 -8.39
CA SER A 648 6.14 -17.36 -8.00
C SER A 648 5.56 -16.84 -6.69
N GLY A 649 6.13 -15.77 -6.10
CA GLY A 649 5.67 -15.18 -4.85
C GLY A 649 6.07 -15.95 -3.59
N ALA A 650 6.98 -16.93 -3.69
CA ALA A 650 7.46 -17.69 -2.54
C ALA A 650 8.53 -16.89 -1.79
N ALA A 651 8.30 -16.60 -0.51
CA ALA A 651 9.22 -15.83 0.32
C ALA A 651 10.37 -16.70 0.84
N GLN A 652 11.59 -16.16 0.90
CA GLN A 652 12.80 -16.85 1.36
C GLN A 652 13.71 -15.89 2.13
N PHE A 653 14.19 -16.30 3.30
CA PHE A 653 15.20 -15.55 4.05
C PHE A 653 16.59 -15.80 3.47
N ALA A 654 17.45 -14.77 3.46
CA ALA A 654 18.81 -14.87 2.90
C ALA A 654 19.70 -15.90 3.59
N ASP A 655 19.41 -16.25 4.86
CA ASP A 655 20.12 -17.27 5.63
C ASP A 655 19.50 -18.67 5.56
N GLU A 656 18.44 -18.87 4.75
CA GLU A 656 17.73 -20.13 4.59
C GLU A 656 17.73 -20.60 3.13
N ASN A 657 17.91 -21.91 2.91
CA ASN A 657 18.00 -22.50 1.57
C ASN A 657 16.65 -22.98 0.99
N VAL A 658 15.56 -22.79 1.74
CA VAL A 658 14.21 -23.24 1.34
C VAL A 658 13.21 -22.10 1.56
N PRO A 659 12.16 -22.00 0.74
CA PRO A 659 11.09 -21.03 0.97
C PRO A 659 10.43 -21.20 2.34
N VAL A 660 9.99 -20.08 2.90
CA VAL A 660 9.33 -20.02 4.20
C VAL A 660 8.00 -20.75 4.13
N LYS A 661 7.84 -21.79 4.96
CA LYS A 661 6.55 -22.44 5.17
C LYS A 661 5.76 -21.72 6.27
N LEU A 662 4.75 -20.95 5.87
CA LEU A 662 3.95 -20.16 6.79
C LEU A 662 3.02 -21.04 7.65
N SER A 663 3.00 -20.76 8.94
CA SER A 663 2.06 -21.34 9.90
C SER A 663 0.89 -20.38 10.10
N VAL A 664 -0.19 -20.54 9.35
CA VAL A 664 -1.41 -19.72 9.47
C VAL A 664 -2.52 -20.54 10.13
N ALA A 665 -3.16 -20.01 11.18
CA ALA A 665 -4.41 -20.60 11.65
C ALA A 665 -5.48 -20.34 10.59
N LEU A 666 -6.06 -21.41 10.03
CA LEU A 666 -7.16 -21.27 9.10
C LEU A 666 -8.35 -20.59 9.79
N PRO A 667 -9.09 -19.71 9.09
CA PRO A 667 -10.33 -19.18 9.61
C PRO A 667 -11.27 -20.33 10.00
N SER A 668 -11.96 -20.17 11.13
CA SER A 668 -12.96 -21.14 11.59
C SER A 668 -14.01 -21.35 10.50
N GLY A 669 -14.11 -22.57 9.98
CA GLY A 669 -15.11 -22.96 9.00
C GLY A 669 -14.56 -23.39 7.64
N ILE A 670 -13.31 -23.05 7.29
CA ILE A 670 -12.71 -23.51 6.02
C ILE A 670 -12.06 -24.88 6.19
N PHE A 671 -12.42 -25.85 5.35
CA PHE A 671 -11.82 -27.17 5.38
C PHE A 671 -10.37 -27.13 4.88
N ASP A 672 -9.43 -27.43 5.77
CA ASP A 672 -8.04 -27.63 5.39
C ASP A 672 -7.89 -28.93 4.61
N TRP A 673 -7.47 -28.85 3.35
CA TRP A 673 -7.21 -30.05 2.54
C TRP A 673 -5.91 -30.76 2.93
N GLN A 674 -4.90 -30.06 3.46
CA GLN A 674 -3.60 -30.65 3.85
C GLN A 674 -2.99 -31.61 2.83
N LEU A 675 -3.02 -31.24 1.54
CA LEU A 675 -2.36 -32.03 0.50
C LEU A 675 -0.85 -31.98 0.72
N GLU A 676 -0.17 -33.12 0.67
CA GLU A 676 1.30 -33.20 0.74
C GLU A 676 1.95 -32.57 -0.50
N SER A 677 1.24 -32.58 -1.62
CA SER A 677 1.65 -31.94 -2.88
C SER A 677 0.43 -31.42 -3.65
N PRO A 678 0.57 -30.41 -4.52
CA PRO A 678 -0.54 -29.95 -5.34
C PRO A 678 -1.02 -31.03 -6.31
N VAL A 679 -2.27 -30.92 -6.75
CA VAL A 679 -2.86 -31.72 -7.82
C VAL A 679 -2.24 -31.33 -9.15
N LEU A 680 -1.58 -32.28 -9.81
CA LEU A 680 -1.05 -32.09 -11.16
C LEU A 680 -2.12 -32.41 -12.20
N ALA A 681 -2.64 -31.37 -12.84
CA ALA A 681 -3.63 -31.47 -13.90
C ALA A 681 -2.96 -31.31 -15.29
N VAL A 682 -3.17 -32.29 -16.16
CA VAL A 682 -2.82 -32.17 -17.58
C VAL A 682 -4.09 -31.92 -18.38
N ASP A 683 -4.09 -30.84 -19.12
CA ASP A 683 -5.25 -30.28 -19.80
C ASP A 683 -4.99 -30.20 -21.31
N ASN A 684 -5.69 -31.00 -22.10
CA ASN A 684 -5.57 -30.99 -23.56
C ASN A 684 -6.82 -30.38 -24.21
N GLY A 685 -6.63 -29.23 -24.86
CA GLY A 685 -7.70 -28.42 -25.45
C GLY A 685 -8.13 -27.23 -24.59
N ALA A 686 -7.33 -26.86 -23.59
CA ALA A 686 -7.57 -25.79 -22.62
C ALA A 686 -8.93 -25.91 -21.87
N VAL A 687 -9.36 -27.14 -21.55
CA VAL A 687 -10.64 -27.43 -20.89
C VAL A 687 -10.68 -26.89 -19.46
N LEU A 688 -9.58 -27.02 -18.72
CA LEU A 688 -9.47 -26.52 -17.35
C LEU A 688 -9.01 -25.08 -17.31
N ALA A 689 -8.01 -24.73 -18.12
CA ALA A 689 -7.43 -23.39 -18.13
C ALA A 689 -8.41 -22.31 -18.63
N ALA A 690 -9.40 -22.67 -19.48
CA ALA A 690 -10.41 -21.73 -19.97
C ALA A 690 -11.65 -21.59 -19.08
N ARG A 691 -11.70 -22.27 -17.92
CA ARG A 691 -12.83 -22.14 -17.00
C ARG A 691 -12.88 -20.76 -16.35
N ALA A 692 -14.09 -20.32 -15.98
CA ALA A 692 -14.29 -19.05 -15.29
C ALA A 692 -13.56 -18.99 -13.92
N ASP A 693 -13.45 -20.13 -13.23
CA ASP A 693 -12.82 -20.28 -11.91
C ASP A 693 -11.33 -20.69 -11.98
N ALA A 694 -10.72 -20.72 -13.17
CA ALA A 694 -9.31 -21.15 -13.32
C ALA A 694 -8.34 -20.30 -12.49
N ARG A 695 -8.63 -19.00 -12.33
CA ARG A 695 -7.83 -18.06 -11.50
C ARG A 695 -7.87 -18.44 -10.02
N GLU A 696 -9.04 -18.83 -9.52
CA GLU A 696 -9.25 -19.22 -8.13
C GLU A 696 -8.59 -20.57 -7.84
N LEU A 697 -8.68 -21.51 -8.79
CA LEU A 697 -8.02 -22.81 -8.71
C LEU A 697 -6.50 -22.69 -8.64
N LEU A 698 -5.89 -21.89 -9.53
CA LEU A 698 -4.45 -21.61 -9.53
C LEU A 698 -4.03 -20.82 -8.28
N GLY A 699 -4.79 -19.77 -7.93
CA GLY A 699 -4.58 -18.92 -6.75
C GLY A 699 -4.62 -19.67 -5.42
N SER A 700 -5.25 -20.84 -5.40
CA SER A 700 -5.28 -21.69 -4.20
C SER A 700 -3.93 -22.31 -3.84
N GLY A 701 -2.98 -22.37 -4.78
CA GLY A 701 -1.69 -23.07 -4.66
C GLY A 701 -1.82 -24.61 -4.58
N ARG A 702 -3.03 -25.16 -4.74
CA ARG A 702 -3.32 -26.60 -4.63
C ARG A 702 -3.40 -27.32 -5.97
N VAL A 703 -3.38 -26.59 -7.09
CA VAL A 703 -3.47 -27.15 -8.45
C VAL A 703 -2.36 -26.57 -9.30
N VAL A 704 -1.68 -27.44 -10.04
CA VAL A 704 -0.71 -27.10 -11.09
C VAL A 704 -1.28 -27.57 -12.42
N ILE A 705 -1.25 -26.73 -13.46
CA ILE A 705 -1.85 -27.05 -14.76
C ILE A 705 -0.76 -27.12 -15.85
N LEU A 706 -0.65 -28.24 -16.57
CA LEU A 706 0.02 -28.30 -17.87
C LEU A 706 -1.05 -28.26 -18.98
N SER A 707 -1.20 -27.10 -19.63
CA SER A 707 -2.25 -26.86 -20.62
C SER A 707 -1.69 -26.87 -22.04
N PHE A 708 -2.16 -27.82 -22.85
CA PHE A 708 -1.95 -27.91 -24.28
C PHE A 708 -3.11 -27.22 -24.98
N ASP A 709 -2.82 -26.14 -25.69
CA ASP A 709 -3.82 -25.28 -26.35
C ASP A 709 -3.60 -25.27 -27.87
N PRO A 710 -4.02 -26.34 -28.56
CA PRO A 710 -3.80 -26.49 -29.99
C PRO A 710 -4.56 -25.44 -30.81
N THR A 711 -5.73 -24.99 -30.35
CA THR A 711 -6.61 -24.04 -31.04
C THR A 711 -6.38 -22.58 -30.65
N GLY A 712 -5.57 -22.30 -29.63
CA GLY A 712 -5.34 -20.94 -29.15
C GLY A 712 -6.54 -20.33 -28.41
N LYS A 713 -7.29 -21.14 -27.64
CA LYS A 713 -8.43 -20.68 -26.83
C LYS A 713 -8.01 -19.72 -25.71
N LEU A 714 -6.77 -19.78 -25.28
CA LEU A 714 -6.22 -18.91 -24.26
C LEU A 714 -5.59 -17.69 -24.94
N PRO A 715 -6.22 -16.49 -24.92
CA PRO A 715 -5.73 -15.33 -25.66
C PRO A 715 -4.36 -14.84 -25.17
N THR A 716 -4.06 -14.97 -23.86
CA THR A 716 -2.73 -14.72 -23.24
C THR A 716 -2.62 -15.49 -21.92
N VAL A 717 -1.62 -16.35 -21.74
CA VAL A 717 -1.43 -17.13 -20.49
C VAL A 717 -0.74 -16.35 -19.39
N ASP A 718 -0.06 -15.24 -19.69
CA ASP A 718 0.57 -14.37 -18.69
C ASP A 718 -0.42 -13.92 -17.59
N HIS A 719 -1.69 -13.75 -17.95
CA HIS A 719 -2.77 -13.44 -17.02
C HIS A 719 -3.15 -14.57 -16.06
N LEU A 720 -2.88 -15.84 -16.37
CA LEU A 720 -3.14 -16.98 -15.47
C LEU A 720 -1.89 -17.36 -14.67
N ALA A 721 -0.71 -17.24 -15.27
CA ALA A 721 0.57 -17.54 -14.61
C ALA A 721 0.85 -16.68 -13.37
N GLN A 722 0.25 -15.48 -13.28
CA GLN A 722 0.34 -14.64 -12.08
C GLN A 722 -0.42 -15.19 -10.87
N TYR A 723 -1.37 -16.11 -11.06
CA TYR A 723 -2.17 -16.67 -9.95
C TYR A 723 -1.61 -17.99 -9.44
N GLY A 724 -0.82 -18.73 -10.22
CA GLY A 724 -0.25 -20.01 -9.81
C GLY A 724 0.54 -20.70 -10.90
N GLU A 725 0.99 -21.92 -10.64
CA GLU A 725 1.83 -22.66 -11.59
C GLU A 725 1.00 -23.23 -12.75
N ILE A 726 1.17 -22.63 -13.92
CA ILE A 726 0.65 -23.13 -15.20
C ILE A 726 1.76 -23.14 -16.25
N GLN A 727 1.89 -24.25 -16.98
CA GLN A 727 2.70 -24.34 -18.19
C GLN A 727 1.78 -24.41 -19.40
N HIS A 728 1.99 -23.52 -20.36
CA HIS A 728 1.18 -23.43 -21.57
C HIS A 728 1.98 -23.81 -22.80
N PHE A 729 1.40 -24.70 -23.58
CA PHE A 729 1.95 -25.18 -24.84
C PHE A 729 1.01 -24.76 -25.97
N PRO A 730 1.19 -23.55 -26.53
CA PRO A 730 0.36 -23.07 -27.62
C PRO A 730 0.60 -23.90 -28.89
N SER A 731 -0.44 -24.07 -29.71
CA SER A 731 -0.34 -24.77 -31.02
C SER A 731 0.27 -26.17 -30.93
N THR A 732 0.13 -26.84 -29.78
CA THR A 732 0.65 -28.18 -29.51
C THR A 732 -0.47 -29.00 -28.86
N SER A 733 -0.58 -30.28 -29.19
CA SER A 733 -1.55 -31.20 -28.58
C SER A 733 -0.87 -32.44 -28.00
N LEU A 734 -1.58 -33.21 -27.19
CA LEU A 734 -1.16 -34.56 -26.84
C LEU A 734 -1.43 -35.54 -28.01
N GLY A 735 -0.67 -36.63 -28.10
CA GLY A 735 -0.84 -37.64 -29.15
C GLY A 735 0.16 -38.78 -29.04
N ASP A 736 0.71 -39.23 -30.18
CA ASP A 736 1.72 -40.29 -30.27
C ASP A 736 3.12 -39.76 -30.59
N GLY A 737 3.31 -38.44 -30.58
CA GLY A 737 4.58 -37.81 -30.98
C GLY A 737 4.68 -37.55 -32.49
N GLN A 738 3.68 -37.94 -33.29
CA GLN A 738 3.62 -37.61 -34.71
C GLN A 738 2.73 -36.38 -34.94
N PRO A 739 3.08 -35.48 -35.89
CA PRO A 739 2.25 -34.33 -36.20
C PRO A 739 0.81 -34.73 -36.56
N VAL A 740 -0.17 -33.95 -36.10
CA VAL A 740 -1.59 -34.14 -36.40
C VAL A 740 -2.13 -32.95 -37.18
N THR A 741 -3.16 -33.20 -38.00
CA THR A 741 -3.85 -32.15 -38.74
C THR A 741 -4.88 -31.50 -37.83
N LEU A 742 -4.67 -30.23 -37.50
CA LEU A 742 -5.65 -29.39 -36.82
C LEU A 742 -6.55 -28.70 -37.85
N TYR A 743 -7.86 -28.74 -37.63
CA TYR A 743 -8.85 -28.01 -38.42
C TYR A 743 -9.31 -26.78 -37.63
N THR A 744 -9.30 -25.59 -38.25
CA THR A 744 -9.42 -24.29 -37.54
C THR A 744 -10.77 -23.58 -37.68
N ASP A 745 -11.79 -24.24 -38.20
CA ASP A 745 -13.14 -23.67 -38.19
C ASP A 745 -13.76 -23.84 -36.80
N ASP A 746 -13.84 -22.75 -36.03
CA ASP A 746 -14.56 -22.65 -34.75
C ASP A 746 -16.07 -22.96 -34.89
N GLU A 747 -16.61 -22.99 -36.12
CA GLU A 747 -17.99 -23.38 -36.45
C GLU A 747 -18.14 -24.88 -36.77
N LEU A 748 -17.54 -25.77 -35.99
CA LEU A 748 -18.01 -27.16 -35.91
C LEU A 748 -19.26 -27.28 -35.01
N GLU A 749 -20.22 -26.37 -35.21
CA GLU A 749 -21.62 -26.64 -34.90
C GLU A 749 -22.26 -27.38 -36.08
N ALA A 750 -22.90 -28.50 -35.75
CA ALA A 750 -23.94 -29.20 -36.51
C ALA A 750 -23.86 -29.19 -38.06
N ALA A 751 -23.57 -30.38 -38.58
CA ALA A 751 -24.01 -30.92 -39.87
C ALA A 751 -23.04 -30.83 -41.07
N SER A 752 -22.89 -32.02 -41.67
CA SER A 752 -22.30 -32.38 -42.96
C SER A 752 -20.77 -32.49 -43.03
N ILE A 753 -20.32 -33.70 -43.37
CA ILE A 753 -19.08 -33.94 -44.11
C ILE A 753 -19.19 -33.11 -45.40
N LYS A 754 -18.76 -31.84 -45.37
CA LYS A 754 -18.64 -31.03 -46.58
C LYS A 754 -17.28 -31.29 -47.19
N THR A 755 -17.30 -32.06 -48.27
CA THR A 755 -16.29 -32.01 -49.31
C THR A 755 -16.44 -30.68 -50.06
N ASP A 756 -15.98 -29.56 -49.50
CA ASP A 756 -15.66 -28.35 -50.29
C ASP A 756 -14.75 -27.32 -49.56
N SER A 757 -13.48 -27.39 -49.94
CA SER A 757 -12.44 -26.35 -50.15
C SER A 757 -12.37 -25.01 -49.37
N ARG A 758 -12.80 -24.86 -48.11
CA ARG A 758 -12.46 -23.64 -47.33
C ARG A 758 -12.01 -23.79 -45.87
N SER A 759 -11.71 -25.00 -45.39
CA SER A 759 -11.10 -25.15 -44.06
C SER A 759 -9.59 -24.90 -44.12
N SER A 760 -9.10 -23.92 -43.35
CA SER A 760 -7.67 -23.78 -43.04
C SER A 760 -7.25 -24.93 -42.13
N TRP A 761 -6.24 -25.68 -42.55
CA TRP A 761 -5.64 -26.76 -41.77
C TRP A 761 -4.17 -26.46 -41.53
N TYR A 762 -3.69 -26.81 -40.34
CA TYR A 762 -2.28 -26.68 -39.96
C TYR A 762 -1.78 -28.01 -39.40
N GLN A 763 -0.53 -28.35 -39.69
CA GLN A 763 0.15 -29.43 -38.98
C GLN A 763 0.63 -28.89 -37.65
N ILE A 764 0.16 -29.48 -36.55
CA ILE A 764 0.64 -29.16 -35.21
C ILE A 764 1.43 -30.34 -34.66
N PRO A 765 2.50 -30.10 -33.88
CA PRO A 765 3.21 -31.16 -33.18
C PRO A 765 2.28 -31.81 -32.15
N THR A 766 2.44 -33.12 -31.96
CA THR A 766 1.87 -33.81 -30.80
C THR A 766 2.96 -34.32 -29.88
N VAL A 767 2.64 -34.46 -28.59
CA VAL A 767 3.53 -35.01 -27.58
C VAL A 767 2.88 -36.24 -26.95
N ALA A 768 3.59 -37.36 -26.93
CA ALA A 768 3.14 -38.56 -26.22
C ALA A 768 3.27 -38.35 -24.70
N LEU A 769 2.19 -38.62 -23.96
CA LEU A 769 2.10 -38.31 -22.55
C LEU A 769 3.17 -39.05 -21.72
N ASP A 770 3.42 -40.31 -22.04
CA ASP A 770 4.48 -41.13 -21.41
C ASP A 770 5.91 -40.72 -21.80
N SER A 771 6.08 -39.76 -22.73
CA SER A 771 7.37 -39.26 -23.20
C SER A 771 7.76 -37.90 -22.61
N ILE A 772 6.92 -37.30 -21.76
CA ILE A 772 7.23 -36.03 -21.10
C ILE A 772 8.23 -36.29 -19.96
N GLU A 773 9.51 -35.94 -20.19
CA GLU A 773 10.56 -36.05 -19.18
C GLU A 773 10.27 -35.14 -17.97
N GLY A 774 10.48 -35.67 -16.76
CA GLY A 774 10.26 -34.91 -15.53
C GLY A 774 8.81 -34.86 -15.03
N LEU A 775 7.88 -35.59 -15.66
CA LEU A 775 6.50 -35.75 -15.19
C LEU A 775 6.37 -37.01 -14.30
N PRO A 776 6.40 -36.91 -12.97
CA PRO A 776 6.47 -38.08 -12.08
C PRO A 776 5.15 -38.88 -12.02
N SER A 777 4.00 -38.18 -12.06
CA SER A 777 2.64 -38.75 -12.04
C SER A 777 1.61 -37.69 -12.40
N ILE A 778 0.55 -38.05 -13.12
CA ILE A 778 -0.59 -37.17 -13.41
C ILE A 778 -1.70 -37.50 -12.42
N ASP A 779 -2.29 -36.50 -11.75
CA ASP A 779 -3.42 -36.70 -10.86
C ASP A 779 -4.75 -36.57 -11.61
N PHE A 780 -4.84 -35.58 -12.50
CA PHE A 780 -6.05 -35.26 -13.27
C PHE A 780 -5.74 -35.08 -14.76
N LEU A 781 -6.40 -35.83 -15.63
CA LEU A 781 -6.35 -35.67 -17.08
C LEU A 781 -7.66 -35.09 -17.62
N ALA A 782 -7.62 -33.94 -18.27
CA ALA A 782 -8.74 -33.33 -18.97
C ALA A 782 -8.54 -33.36 -20.49
N LEU A 783 -9.54 -33.86 -21.22
CA LEU A 783 -9.51 -34.04 -22.66
C LEU A 783 -10.74 -33.38 -23.29
N ASP A 784 -10.52 -32.54 -24.31
CA ASP A 784 -11.60 -32.00 -25.14
C ASP A 784 -12.14 -33.03 -26.15
N ALA A 785 -13.05 -32.62 -27.04
CA ALA A 785 -13.60 -33.48 -28.09
C ALA A 785 -12.99 -33.23 -29.48
N GLY A 786 -12.00 -32.33 -29.57
CA GLY A 786 -11.43 -31.86 -30.84
C GLY A 786 -10.33 -32.75 -31.41
N HIS A 787 -9.89 -33.76 -30.65
CA HIS A 787 -8.70 -34.55 -30.94
C HIS A 787 -8.95 -36.06 -30.87
N ASP A 788 -7.99 -36.84 -31.39
CA ASP A 788 -7.99 -38.30 -31.27
C ASP A 788 -7.56 -38.73 -29.86
N ASN A 789 -8.50 -38.64 -28.93
CA ASN A 789 -8.28 -38.99 -27.53
C ASN A 789 -7.87 -40.45 -27.35
N LEU A 790 -8.26 -41.37 -28.25
CA LEU A 790 -7.82 -42.76 -28.16
C LEU A 790 -6.31 -42.87 -28.35
N LYS A 791 -5.77 -42.15 -29.33
CA LYS A 791 -4.33 -42.12 -29.61
C LYS A 791 -3.54 -41.49 -28.46
N ILE A 792 -4.09 -40.48 -27.79
CA ILE A 792 -3.51 -39.92 -26.56
C ILE A 792 -3.43 -41.01 -25.48
N LEU A 793 -4.55 -41.71 -25.24
CA LEU A 793 -4.68 -42.72 -24.19
C LEU A 793 -3.79 -43.95 -24.43
N GLU A 794 -3.68 -44.42 -25.68
CA GLU A 794 -2.81 -45.53 -26.08
C GLU A 794 -1.31 -45.24 -25.79
N HIS A 795 -0.93 -43.96 -25.76
CA HIS A 795 0.43 -43.49 -25.48
C HIS A 795 0.58 -42.84 -24.08
N ALA A 796 -0.33 -43.16 -23.16
CA ALA A 796 -0.39 -42.63 -21.80
C ALA A 796 -0.40 -43.73 -20.72
N THR A 797 0.02 -44.95 -21.03
CA THR A 797 -0.12 -46.11 -20.13
C THR A 797 0.57 -45.90 -18.77
N LYS A 798 1.78 -45.34 -18.74
CA LYS A 798 2.52 -45.07 -17.49
C LYS A 798 1.86 -43.94 -16.71
N ALA A 799 1.47 -42.87 -17.40
CA ALA A 799 0.80 -41.73 -16.80
C ALA A 799 -0.52 -42.14 -16.13
N LEU A 800 -1.32 -42.94 -16.84
CA LEU A 800 -2.64 -43.40 -16.39
C LEU A 800 -2.62 -44.30 -15.17
N ALA A 801 -1.51 -45.01 -14.91
CA ALA A 801 -1.36 -45.87 -13.73
C ALA A 801 -1.51 -45.11 -12.40
N ASN A 802 -1.17 -43.81 -12.37
CA ASN A 802 -1.29 -42.97 -11.18
C ASN A 802 -2.43 -41.94 -11.25
N THR A 803 -3.09 -41.80 -12.41
CA THR A 803 -4.20 -40.86 -12.60
C THR A 803 -5.42 -41.17 -11.73
N LEU A 804 -5.84 -40.18 -10.96
CA LEU A 804 -6.93 -40.26 -10.00
C LEU A 804 -8.28 -39.97 -10.62
N ILE A 805 -8.32 -39.19 -11.71
CA ILE A 805 -9.57 -38.82 -12.38
C ILE A 805 -9.31 -38.41 -13.83
N ILE A 806 -10.24 -38.77 -14.71
CA ILE A 806 -10.21 -38.35 -16.12
C ILE A 806 -11.54 -37.68 -16.44
N GLN A 807 -11.47 -36.49 -17.03
CA GLN A 807 -12.60 -35.83 -17.67
C GLN A 807 -12.37 -35.87 -19.17
N ALA A 808 -13.31 -36.41 -19.94
CA ALA A 808 -13.24 -36.39 -21.40
C ALA A 808 -14.55 -35.91 -21.99
N ARG A 809 -14.49 -34.93 -22.89
CA ARG A 809 -15.68 -34.49 -23.64
C ARG A 809 -16.02 -35.50 -24.71
N ILE A 810 -17.24 -36.02 -24.65
CA ILE A 810 -17.79 -36.98 -25.60
C ILE A 810 -18.82 -36.28 -26.48
N SER A 811 -18.62 -36.36 -27.80
CA SER A 811 -19.65 -35.99 -28.77
C SER A 811 -20.55 -37.19 -29.05
N PHE A 812 -21.86 -37.00 -28.93
CA PHE A 812 -22.85 -38.02 -29.27
C PHE A 812 -23.26 -37.96 -30.75
N GLN A 813 -22.93 -36.85 -31.42
CA GLN A 813 -23.04 -36.69 -32.86
C GLN A 813 -21.63 -36.52 -33.46
N PRO A 814 -21.03 -37.60 -34.03
CA PRO A 814 -19.66 -37.54 -34.53
C PRO A 814 -19.50 -36.47 -35.63
N ILE A 815 -18.60 -35.52 -35.40
CA ILE A 815 -18.25 -34.40 -36.26
C ILE A 815 -17.03 -34.67 -37.17
N HIS A 816 -16.27 -35.75 -36.96
CA HIS A 816 -15.22 -36.22 -37.89
C HIS A 816 -15.01 -37.75 -37.84
N LYS A 817 -14.40 -38.33 -38.89
CA LYS A 817 -14.23 -39.79 -39.07
C LYS A 817 -13.42 -40.49 -37.96
N MET A 818 -12.52 -39.75 -37.31
CA MET A 818 -11.64 -40.25 -36.25
C MET A 818 -12.17 -39.88 -34.85
N GLN A 819 -13.41 -39.38 -34.75
CA GLN A 819 -13.91 -38.92 -33.48
C GLN A 819 -14.28 -40.08 -32.57
N PHE A 820 -13.87 -39.93 -31.33
CA PHE A 820 -13.98 -40.92 -30.29
C PHE A 820 -15.44 -41.20 -29.92
N ASN A 821 -15.87 -42.46 -30.00
CA ASN A 821 -17.22 -42.85 -29.63
C ASN A 821 -17.28 -43.33 -28.16
N LEU A 822 -18.41 -43.08 -27.49
CA LEU A 822 -18.56 -43.40 -26.07
C LEU A 822 -18.29 -44.88 -25.75
N ALA A 823 -18.80 -45.80 -26.59
CA ALA A 823 -18.69 -47.24 -26.32
C ALA A 823 -17.24 -47.72 -26.29
N ARG A 824 -16.43 -47.34 -27.29
CA ARG A 824 -15.00 -47.70 -27.36
C ARG A 824 -14.20 -46.99 -26.26
N PHE A 825 -14.57 -45.76 -25.93
CA PHE A 825 -13.93 -45.05 -24.83
C PHE A 825 -14.13 -45.77 -23.50
N LEU A 826 -15.37 -46.12 -23.18
CA LEU A 826 -15.70 -46.78 -21.91
C LEU A 826 -15.07 -48.18 -21.82
N ASP A 827 -15.11 -48.96 -22.91
CA ASP A 827 -14.45 -50.26 -22.99
C ASP A 827 -12.93 -50.13 -22.74
N TRP A 828 -12.29 -49.14 -23.37
CA TRP A 828 -10.87 -48.87 -23.15
C TRP A 828 -10.60 -48.45 -21.69
N MET A 829 -11.40 -47.54 -21.14
CA MET A 829 -11.27 -47.05 -19.75
C MET A 829 -11.40 -48.18 -18.73
N GLU A 830 -12.36 -49.09 -18.92
CA GLU A 830 -12.60 -50.22 -18.04
C GLU A 830 -11.39 -51.17 -18.01
N ASN A 831 -10.83 -51.48 -19.19
CA ASN A 831 -9.61 -52.29 -19.32
C ASN A 831 -8.37 -51.64 -18.69
N HIS A 832 -8.40 -50.34 -18.39
CA HIS A 832 -7.32 -49.59 -17.76
C HIS A 832 -7.66 -49.13 -16.33
N GLY A 833 -8.63 -49.80 -15.68
CA GLY A 833 -8.91 -49.62 -14.26
C GLY A 833 -9.68 -48.35 -13.92
N PHE A 834 -10.48 -47.84 -14.85
CA PHE A 834 -11.42 -46.74 -14.63
C PHE A 834 -12.87 -47.19 -14.81
N ARG A 835 -13.80 -46.39 -14.32
CA ARG A 835 -15.25 -46.58 -14.50
C ARG A 835 -15.91 -45.25 -14.74
N LEU A 836 -16.95 -45.23 -15.57
CA LEU A 836 -17.82 -44.07 -15.69
C LEU A 836 -18.52 -43.81 -14.36
N TYR A 837 -18.38 -42.58 -13.87
CA TYR A 837 -19.05 -42.13 -12.66
C TYR A 837 -20.30 -41.33 -12.99
N ARG A 838 -20.18 -40.26 -13.78
CA ARG A 838 -21.32 -39.44 -14.24
C ARG A 838 -20.96 -38.61 -15.48
N PHE A 839 -21.98 -37.99 -16.07
CA PHE A 839 -21.79 -36.94 -17.08
C PHE A 839 -21.93 -35.55 -16.44
N ASN A 840 -21.06 -34.63 -16.82
CA ASN A 840 -21.11 -33.20 -16.51
C ASN A 840 -21.32 -32.38 -17.79
N ASP A 841 -21.70 -31.10 -17.65
CA ASP A 841 -21.83 -30.12 -18.73
C ASP A 841 -22.51 -30.67 -20.01
N MET A 842 -23.69 -31.28 -19.85
CA MET A 842 -24.46 -31.82 -20.96
C MET A 842 -24.98 -30.70 -21.86
N LYS A 843 -24.47 -30.62 -23.09
CA LYS A 843 -24.90 -29.66 -24.12
C LYS A 843 -25.95 -30.30 -25.01
N HIS A 844 -27.11 -29.65 -25.08
CA HIS A 844 -28.18 -30.07 -25.95
C HIS A 844 -28.27 -29.16 -27.17
N ILE A 845 -28.55 -29.75 -28.33
CA ILE A 845 -28.76 -29.05 -29.60
C ILE A 845 -30.25 -28.71 -29.72
N SER A 846 -30.53 -27.47 -30.11
CA SER A 846 -31.86 -27.04 -30.51
C SER A 846 -31.93 -26.97 -32.04
N HIS A 847 -32.97 -27.54 -32.63
CA HIS A 847 -33.24 -27.39 -34.06
C HIS A 847 -34.03 -26.11 -34.38
N LEU A 848 -34.32 -25.27 -33.38
CA LEU A 848 -35.01 -24.00 -33.59
C LEU A 848 -34.01 -22.93 -34.08
N PRO A 849 -34.41 -22.01 -34.97
CA PRO A 849 -33.51 -21.01 -35.51
C PRO A 849 -32.97 -20.07 -34.43
N GLU A 850 -31.77 -19.53 -34.63
CA GLU A 850 -31.14 -18.59 -33.70
C GLU A 850 -31.95 -17.31 -33.44
N SER A 851 -32.83 -16.93 -34.37
CA SER A 851 -33.78 -15.82 -34.16
C SER A 851 -34.74 -16.02 -32.97
N VAL A 852 -34.93 -17.26 -32.50
CA VAL A 852 -35.73 -17.55 -31.30
C VAL A 852 -34.88 -17.23 -30.05
N PRO A 853 -35.41 -16.48 -29.06
CA PRO A 853 -34.68 -16.21 -27.82
C PRO A 853 -34.24 -17.50 -27.11
N GLU A 854 -33.00 -17.55 -26.61
CA GLU A 854 -32.36 -18.73 -26.02
C GLU A 854 -33.23 -19.42 -24.95
N VAL A 855 -33.87 -18.64 -24.06
CA VAL A 855 -34.77 -19.12 -23.00
C VAL A 855 -35.98 -19.90 -23.55
N LYS A 856 -36.32 -19.71 -24.84
CA LYS A 856 -37.43 -20.38 -25.53
C LYS A 856 -36.96 -21.44 -26.53
N ARG A 857 -35.66 -21.57 -26.79
CA ARG A 857 -35.12 -22.63 -27.66
C ARG A 857 -35.20 -23.94 -26.90
N GLN A 858 -36.21 -24.75 -27.22
CA GLN A 858 -36.26 -26.11 -26.72
C GLN A 858 -35.10 -26.91 -27.35
N ALA A 859 -34.23 -27.43 -26.50
CA ALA A 859 -33.15 -28.32 -26.91
C ALA A 859 -33.56 -29.76 -26.55
N THR A 860 -33.52 -30.66 -27.52
CA THR A 860 -34.09 -32.01 -27.40
C THR A 860 -33.12 -33.12 -27.73
N GLU A 861 -31.99 -32.78 -28.36
CA GLU A 861 -30.95 -33.74 -28.73
C GLU A 861 -29.70 -33.48 -27.89
N LEU A 862 -29.15 -34.51 -27.25
CA LEU A 862 -27.89 -34.39 -26.52
C LEU A 862 -26.73 -34.39 -27.53
N GLY A 863 -26.04 -33.26 -27.66
CA GLY A 863 -24.91 -33.09 -28.57
C GLY A 863 -23.60 -33.58 -27.97
N SER A 864 -23.28 -33.15 -26.74
CA SER A 864 -22.05 -33.55 -26.06
C SER A 864 -22.20 -33.57 -24.54
N ALA A 865 -21.30 -34.27 -23.84
CA ALA A 865 -21.17 -34.21 -22.39
C ALA A 865 -19.76 -34.54 -21.95
N ASP A 866 -19.37 -34.09 -20.75
CA ASP A 866 -18.12 -34.49 -20.12
C ASP A 866 -18.31 -35.78 -19.34
N ALA A 867 -17.72 -36.86 -19.83
CA ALA A 867 -17.64 -38.10 -19.09
C ALA A 867 -16.61 -37.95 -17.96
N LEU A 868 -17.05 -38.14 -16.72
CA LEU A 868 -16.17 -38.16 -15.55
C LEU A 868 -15.89 -39.61 -15.15
N LEU A 869 -14.61 -39.99 -15.21
CA LEU A 869 -14.13 -41.35 -14.98
C LEU A 869 -13.35 -41.39 -13.68
N LEU A 870 -13.74 -42.30 -12.79
CA LEU A 870 -13.05 -42.55 -11.53
C LEU A 870 -12.32 -43.89 -11.58
N PRO A 871 -11.33 -44.11 -10.70
CA PRO A 871 -10.72 -45.42 -10.52
C PRO A 871 -11.80 -46.49 -10.28
N SER A 872 -11.56 -47.68 -10.82
CA SER A 872 -12.35 -48.88 -10.52
C SER A 872 -12.40 -49.09 -9.00
N ARG A 873 -13.41 -49.83 -8.52
CA ARG A 873 -13.52 -50.09 -7.07
C ARG A 873 -12.25 -50.73 -6.50
N GLU A 874 -11.65 -51.66 -7.24
CA GLU A 874 -10.40 -52.33 -6.87
C GLU A 874 -9.24 -51.33 -6.77
N ARG A 875 -9.08 -50.47 -7.78
CA ARG A 875 -8.02 -49.46 -7.81
C ARG A 875 -8.20 -48.39 -6.73
N LEU A 876 -9.44 -48.03 -6.41
CA LEU A 876 -9.73 -47.05 -5.36
C LEU A 876 -9.29 -47.58 -3.97
N MET A 877 -9.39 -48.89 -3.74
CA MET A 877 -8.97 -49.53 -2.48
C MET A 877 -7.45 -49.51 -2.29
N THR A 878 -6.68 -49.49 -3.37
CA THR A 878 -5.21 -49.47 -3.32
C THR A 878 -4.61 -48.06 -3.21
N LEU A 879 -5.42 -47.00 -3.28
CA LEU A 879 -4.92 -45.62 -3.15
C LEU A 879 -4.41 -45.37 -1.73
N ASN A 880 -3.23 -44.74 -1.63
CA ASN A 880 -2.69 -44.22 -0.38
C ASN A 880 -3.50 -43.00 0.12
N ASN A 881 -3.20 -42.53 1.33
CA ASN A 881 -3.96 -41.45 1.96
C ASN A 881 -3.89 -40.14 1.15
N GLU A 882 -2.71 -39.77 0.64
CA GLU A 882 -2.53 -38.56 -0.17
C GLU A 882 -3.39 -38.59 -1.43
N ASN A 883 -3.37 -39.68 -2.19
CA ASN A 883 -4.16 -39.82 -3.41
C ASN A 883 -5.67 -39.84 -3.13
N ARG A 884 -6.09 -40.34 -1.97
CA ARG A 884 -7.49 -40.22 -1.53
C ARG A 884 -7.86 -38.77 -1.23
N MET A 885 -6.97 -38.01 -0.58
CA MET A 885 -7.19 -36.59 -0.30
C MET A 885 -7.20 -35.73 -1.57
N LYS A 886 -6.27 -35.97 -2.51
CA LYS A 886 -6.27 -35.33 -3.83
C LYS A 886 -7.53 -35.63 -4.63
N LEU A 887 -7.95 -36.91 -4.67
CA LEU A 887 -9.19 -37.28 -5.36
C LEU A 887 -10.42 -36.63 -4.70
N ALA A 888 -10.47 -36.58 -3.37
CA ALA A 888 -11.54 -35.90 -2.64
C ALA A 888 -11.56 -34.39 -2.93
N PHE A 889 -10.39 -33.74 -2.97
CA PHE A 889 -10.24 -32.33 -3.33
C PHE A 889 -10.79 -32.07 -4.73
N ILE A 890 -10.35 -32.85 -5.73
CA ILE A 890 -10.79 -32.67 -7.12
C ILE A 890 -12.31 -32.83 -7.23
N LEU A 891 -12.85 -33.88 -6.62
CA LEU A 891 -14.29 -34.14 -6.62
C LEU A 891 -15.09 -33.00 -5.99
N SER A 892 -14.67 -32.52 -4.83
CA SER A 892 -15.38 -31.47 -4.09
C SER A 892 -15.22 -30.10 -4.75
N GLU A 893 -13.99 -29.65 -5.00
CA GLU A 893 -13.70 -28.27 -5.38
C GLU A 893 -13.88 -28.02 -6.89
N ILE A 894 -13.60 -29.01 -7.75
CA ILE A 894 -13.68 -28.83 -9.21
C ILE A 894 -15.04 -29.27 -9.74
N PHE A 895 -15.61 -30.34 -9.16
CA PHE A 895 -16.83 -30.98 -9.67
C PHE A 895 -18.05 -30.86 -8.76
N GLY A 896 -17.94 -30.29 -7.55
CA GLY A 896 -19.06 -30.16 -6.62
C GLY A 896 -19.61 -31.52 -6.13
N VAL A 897 -18.78 -32.55 -6.09
CA VAL A 897 -19.11 -33.92 -5.63
C VAL A 897 -18.70 -34.06 -4.17
N HIS A 898 -19.51 -33.55 -3.26
CA HIS A 898 -19.17 -33.49 -1.83
C HIS A 898 -19.41 -34.81 -1.09
N ASP A 899 -20.38 -35.62 -1.51
CA ASP A 899 -20.74 -36.89 -0.87
C ASP A 899 -19.62 -37.94 -1.02
N PHE A 900 -19.09 -38.10 -2.22
CA PHE A 900 -18.01 -39.05 -2.47
C PHE A 900 -16.67 -38.52 -1.94
N ALA A 901 -16.45 -37.20 -1.97
CA ALA A 901 -15.32 -36.57 -1.28
C ALA A 901 -15.38 -36.82 0.23
N TYR A 902 -16.54 -36.67 0.87
CA TYR A 902 -16.75 -37.03 2.28
C TYR A 902 -16.38 -38.48 2.56
N LYS A 903 -16.84 -39.42 1.72
CA LYS A 903 -16.49 -40.84 1.88
C LYS A 903 -14.99 -41.08 1.82
N LEU A 904 -14.29 -40.43 0.90
CA LEU A 904 -12.84 -40.53 0.75
C LEU A 904 -12.11 -39.93 1.95
N VAL A 905 -12.47 -38.72 2.38
CA VAL A 905 -11.88 -38.07 3.57
C VAL A 905 -12.15 -38.88 4.83
N SER A 906 -13.35 -39.42 5.02
CA SER A 906 -13.69 -40.26 6.18
C SER A 906 -12.85 -41.54 6.24
N SER A 907 -12.40 -42.07 5.09
CA SER A 907 -11.51 -43.23 5.05
C SER A 907 -10.08 -42.93 5.49
N VAL A 908 -9.70 -41.64 5.54
CA VAL A 908 -8.39 -41.15 5.98
C VAL A 908 -8.48 -40.59 7.41
N CYS A 909 -9.50 -39.77 7.70
CA CYS A 909 -9.74 -39.16 9.01
C CYS A 909 -11.22 -38.78 9.19
N THR A 910 -11.91 -39.47 10.10
CA THR A 910 -13.33 -39.25 10.40
C THR A 910 -13.62 -37.84 10.90
N ASP A 911 -12.82 -37.28 11.81
CA ASP A 911 -13.03 -35.94 12.37
C ASP A 911 -12.92 -34.82 11.31
N ARG A 912 -12.08 -35.04 10.29
CA ARG A 912 -11.94 -34.12 9.16
C ARG A 912 -13.14 -34.18 8.23
N SER A 913 -13.73 -35.36 8.04
CA SER A 913 -14.88 -35.51 7.13
C SER A 913 -16.10 -34.68 7.56
N LEU A 914 -16.34 -34.52 8.86
CA LEU A 914 -17.42 -33.66 9.36
C LEU A 914 -17.14 -32.17 9.11
N LYS A 915 -15.90 -31.73 9.31
CA LYS A 915 -15.49 -30.35 8.99
C LYS A 915 -15.62 -30.02 7.50
N LEU A 916 -15.41 -31.00 6.62
CA LEU A 916 -15.67 -30.82 5.19
C LEU A 916 -17.16 -30.56 4.93
N LEU A 917 -18.06 -31.29 5.60
CA LEU A 917 -19.50 -31.06 5.45
C LEU A 917 -19.93 -29.69 6.02
N GLU A 918 -19.31 -29.24 7.12
CA GLU A 918 -19.51 -27.89 7.66
C GLU A 918 -19.05 -26.80 6.68
N ASP A 919 -17.83 -26.93 6.14
CA ASP A 919 -17.26 -26.04 5.13
C ASP A 919 -18.15 -25.92 3.89
N LYS A 920 -18.74 -27.04 3.44
CA LYS A 920 -19.66 -27.06 2.30
C LYS A 920 -21.10 -26.68 2.64
N GLY A 921 -21.37 -26.26 3.87
CA GLY A 921 -22.71 -25.87 4.33
C GLY A 921 -23.72 -27.02 4.34
N LEU A 922 -23.25 -28.27 4.31
CA LEU A 922 -24.07 -29.48 4.37
C LEU A 922 -24.38 -29.90 5.81
N LEU A 923 -23.57 -29.43 6.77
CA LEU A 923 -23.84 -29.49 8.21
C LEU A 923 -23.74 -28.10 8.84
N PRO A 924 -24.53 -27.81 9.88
CA PRO A 924 -24.37 -26.57 10.66
C PRO A 924 -23.04 -26.59 11.41
N SER A 925 -22.34 -25.44 11.44
CA SER A 925 -21.05 -25.33 12.12
C SER A 925 -21.19 -25.53 13.64
N PHE A 926 -20.30 -26.32 14.25
CA PHE A 926 -20.33 -26.54 15.71
C PHE A 926 -20.11 -25.27 16.54
N SER A 927 -19.57 -24.19 15.97
CA SER A 927 -19.47 -22.90 16.66
C SER A 927 -20.83 -22.24 16.91
N ASP A 928 -21.85 -22.53 16.09
CA ASP A 928 -23.20 -21.97 16.27
C ASP A 928 -24.01 -22.69 17.36
N GLN A 929 -23.64 -23.93 17.70
CA GLN A 929 -24.33 -24.70 18.74
C GLN A 929 -23.90 -24.33 20.17
N LEU A 930 -22.76 -23.66 20.35
CA LEU A 930 -22.32 -23.16 21.67
C LEU A 930 -23.15 -21.97 22.20
N VAL A 931 -24.08 -21.43 21.41
CA VAL A 931 -25.04 -20.39 21.84
C VAL A 931 -26.30 -20.98 22.49
N LYS A 932 -26.48 -22.31 22.51
CA LYS A 932 -27.58 -22.96 23.23
C LYS A 932 -27.09 -24.14 24.08
N GLY A 933 -26.89 -23.86 25.37
CA GLY A 933 -27.12 -24.80 26.49
C GLY A 933 -26.35 -26.12 26.46
N SER A 934 -25.44 -26.27 27.42
CA SER A 934 -24.87 -27.55 27.83
C SER A 934 -25.95 -28.55 28.26
N ASP A 935 -26.21 -29.60 27.48
CA ASP A 935 -26.51 -30.97 28.00
C ASP A 935 -26.60 -32.11 26.96
N GLU A 936 -26.41 -31.87 25.65
CA GLU A 936 -26.61 -32.94 24.64
C GLU A 936 -25.32 -33.48 24.00
N ARG A 937 -24.28 -33.76 24.78
CA ARG A 937 -23.10 -34.50 24.28
C ARG A 937 -23.35 -36.02 24.03
N LYS A 938 -24.59 -36.50 24.15
CA LYS A 938 -24.91 -37.94 24.13
C LYS A 938 -26.07 -38.38 23.23
N SER A 939 -26.68 -37.53 22.40
CA SER A 939 -27.88 -37.92 21.61
C SER A 939 -27.71 -37.99 20.09
N PHE A 940 -26.55 -37.63 19.52
CA PHE A 940 -26.34 -37.67 18.05
C PHE A 940 -25.54 -38.88 17.54
N LEU A 941 -24.89 -39.63 18.43
CA LEU A 941 -24.33 -40.94 18.11
C LEU A 941 -25.36 -41.98 18.53
N GLY A 942 -26.32 -42.25 17.65
CA GLY A 942 -27.16 -43.43 17.79
C GLY A 942 -26.27 -44.67 17.77
N ASP A 943 -26.44 -45.53 18.78
CA ASP A 943 -25.97 -46.91 18.76
C ASP A 943 -26.59 -47.62 17.55
N ASP A 944 -25.90 -47.62 16.41
CA ASP A 944 -26.27 -48.41 15.23
C ASP A 944 -25.13 -49.34 14.83
N ASP A 945 -24.89 -50.33 15.69
CA ASP A 945 -24.36 -51.65 15.30
C ASP A 945 -25.34 -52.44 14.39
N ASN A 946 -26.42 -51.81 13.89
CA ASN A 946 -27.50 -52.47 13.15
C ASN A 946 -27.72 -51.97 11.71
N LEU A 947 -26.86 -51.11 11.15
CA LEU A 947 -27.00 -50.69 9.75
C LEU A 947 -26.44 -51.73 8.74
N PHE A 948 -25.74 -52.77 9.21
CA PHE A 948 -25.16 -53.81 8.36
C PHE A 948 -26.09 -55.00 8.05
N ASP A 949 -27.20 -55.17 8.78
CA ASP A 949 -28.12 -56.32 8.59
C ASP A 949 -29.39 -55.99 7.77
N LEU A 950 -29.59 -54.73 7.37
CA LEU A 950 -30.80 -54.30 6.62
C LEU A 950 -30.58 -54.06 5.12
N LEU A 951 -29.37 -54.28 4.61
CA LEU A 951 -29.09 -54.39 3.19
C LEU A 951 -28.55 -55.79 2.90
N GLY A 952 -29.46 -56.74 2.69
CA GLY A 952 -29.12 -57.99 2.02
C GLY A 952 -28.68 -57.72 0.59
N LEU A 953 -27.39 -57.47 0.39
CA LEU A 953 -26.67 -57.42 -0.89
C LEU A 953 -25.28 -58.04 -0.73
#